data_AF-A0A9W3BR98-F1
#
_entry.id   AF-A0A9W3BR98-F1
#
_cell.length_a   1.000
_cell.length_b   1.000
_cell.length_c   1.000
_cell.angle_alpha   90.00
_cell.angle_beta   90.00
_cell.angle_gamma   90.00
#
_symmetry.space_group_name_H-M   'P 1'
#
loop_
_entity.id
_entity.type
_entity.pdbx_description
1 polymer ?
#
loop_
_entity_poly.entity_id
_entity_poly.type
_entity_poly.pdbx_seq_one_letter_code
_entity_poly.pdbx_strand_id
1 'polypeptide(L)'
;MLGNCGMLDFPYKGNSFSWVGRRQTGKVKCKLDRAVANEEWHAIFNHSVVEFLQLWGSDHRPVLARIQSTVRRTKKNFRFDKRWIGKPGFKEAVLSGWGHFDEAPMRNFHQKVTSCRNKISSWKKQNPTNSAILIKELKHKIDLVQDDENSTTADLEELRRQLTVAFKEENSFWEQKSRNQWHRHGDRNTKFHHAITNQRRAQNRIISIKDKHGKLVESEIEVENVAVQYFRDLFSSSIPTELDASLRFISGKVSQSDNRLLLEEPSEQEIKKAVFDINPNKAPGPDGMTSKLFQRFWREMGQDIIKLVKDFFATGSFDPLLNQTNICLIPKKKKPRDMTEFRPISLCNVSYKIISKLLCKRLKRILPRLISETQSAFVAKRLITDNILVAQESFHALRTNKRCREDFMAIKTDMSKAYDRVEWSFIAALMLKMGFDERLVDLIMCCVTSVSYQVLVNGQPRGRIFPKRGLRQGDPLSPFLFILCTEALISLLNGAELEKQIVGLRVARASPRISHLLFADDSLFFCKAELSQCKEIIDILDIYGKASGQRINTSKSSMFFGNRVEAALKKDIKEVLGFTSEGGMGMYLGLPEQICGSKMKVFSFVQDRLNGRVNNWSSRLLSKGGKEVQIKAVAQASSTYVMSSYLLPQGITDKLRSTTSNFWWSSKQNSRGLHWIAWDEICTPKDLGGLGFRDFHDFNLALLAKQLWRLIHYPDSLLARVLKGRYYNDSSPFDDRRIYSPSYGWRSIMAAKPLLISGMRRTIGTGRDTRVWSDPWVPDTVARPPRPAQHIVYRLPQLLVQSFIRNDTKEWDIQLLREFFHPGDIPLILGIKPSHFSAMDGYAWNHTKSGAYTVKSGYDLLQSTKMDLCTEVREPSTTRLKSHVWKIKAPSKILHFLWQAISGCVATAERLTYRHLGTDRSCPRCAGPEESINHLLFECPPALQVWALSDYPSIPGDFPSKSIYQNMTFLFWERKEVAPSRPQFDTFPWICWYIWKARNDKLFNGKVVSPMDTLQHASLEADCWRKANEKDQTDEDQDDPHTPAIETNPETPRIPTCQIDASWINTGSVSGLGWSLKDHIGNEMFGLRACTRSLSALHAEMDGLLWAISCMQERRFTSIRFETDCSDLVDMTTNPEEWPSFATELDMFHRLQDNFEDVTLSHIPRSRNGRADTLAKEARRKGYIFSHIGQTRTDGDAPRRINSSRPHLI
;
A
#
# COMPACT_ATOMS: atom_id res chain seq x y z
N MET A 1 11.15 -9.11 -32.58
CA MET A 1 11.88 -8.44 -33.67
C MET A 1 11.71 -6.93 -33.61
N LEU A 2 10.52 -6.35 -33.88
CA LEU A 2 10.32 -4.89 -33.85
C LEU A 2 10.66 -4.21 -32.51
N GLY A 3 10.19 -4.78 -31.40
CA GLY A 3 10.57 -4.31 -30.05
C GLY A 3 12.08 -4.42 -29.77
N ASN A 4 12.79 -5.34 -30.44
CA ASN A 4 14.24 -5.54 -30.27
C ASN A 4 15.05 -4.39 -30.91
N CYS A 5 14.51 -3.76 -31.95
CA CYS A 5 15.10 -2.62 -32.65
C CYS A 5 14.67 -1.27 -32.06
N GLY A 6 13.93 -1.25 -30.95
CA GLY A 6 13.33 -0.03 -30.41
C GLY A 6 12.23 0.56 -31.31
N MET A 7 11.69 -0.25 -32.23
CA MET A 7 10.67 0.17 -33.20
C MET A 7 9.27 -0.11 -32.65
N LEU A 8 8.41 0.89 -32.73
CA LEU A 8 7.02 0.87 -32.31
C LEU A 8 6.11 0.88 -33.54
N ASP A 9 5.05 0.06 -33.55
CA ASP A 9 4.00 0.13 -34.57
C ASP A 9 3.32 1.50 -34.49
N PHE A 10 3.09 2.15 -35.63
CA PHE A 10 2.22 3.33 -35.67
C PHE A 10 0.78 2.96 -35.25
N PRO A 11 0.03 3.91 -34.66
CA PRO A 11 -1.42 3.82 -34.58
C PRO A 11 -1.99 3.63 -35.98
N TYR A 12 -3.01 2.77 -36.15
CA TYR A 12 -3.57 2.51 -37.48
C TYR A 12 -5.10 2.44 -37.54
N LYS A 13 -5.63 2.70 -38.74
CA LYS A 13 -7.04 2.62 -39.16
C LYS A 13 -7.25 1.43 -40.12
N GLY A 14 -8.49 0.97 -40.25
CA GLY A 14 -8.84 -0.15 -41.15
C GLY A 14 -8.57 -1.56 -40.59
N ASN A 15 -8.67 -2.58 -41.45
CA ASN A 15 -8.44 -3.98 -41.09
C ASN A 15 -6.94 -4.33 -41.21
N SER A 16 -6.30 -4.60 -40.07
CA SER A 16 -4.86 -4.88 -40.01
C SER A 16 -4.41 -6.25 -40.48
N PHE A 17 -5.32 -7.15 -40.86
CA PHE A 17 -4.91 -8.36 -41.55
C PHE A 17 -4.54 -7.97 -42.98
N SER A 18 -3.28 -7.57 -43.12
CA SER A 18 -2.73 -7.07 -44.37
C SER A 18 -2.64 -8.15 -45.43
N TRP A 19 -2.56 -9.43 -45.04
CA TRP A 19 -2.49 -10.55 -45.97
C TRP A 19 -3.63 -11.54 -45.77
N VAL A 20 -4.13 -12.09 -46.87
CA VAL A 20 -5.19 -13.10 -46.89
C VAL A 20 -4.84 -14.21 -47.87
N GLY A 21 -4.69 -15.44 -47.39
CA GLY A 21 -4.49 -16.62 -48.24
C GLY A 21 -5.44 -17.76 -47.92
N ARG A 22 -5.47 -18.74 -48.83
CA ARG A 22 -6.30 -19.94 -48.70
C ARG A 22 -5.38 -21.15 -48.53
N ARG A 23 -5.50 -21.86 -47.41
CA ARG A 23 -4.83 -23.14 -47.16
C ARG A 23 -5.85 -24.28 -47.22
N GLN A 24 -5.38 -25.53 -47.29
CA GLN A 24 -6.25 -26.72 -47.29
C GLN A 24 -7.20 -26.76 -46.08
N THR A 25 -6.79 -26.20 -44.94
CA THR A 25 -7.60 -26.12 -43.71
C THR A 25 -8.49 -24.87 -43.60
N GLY A 26 -8.57 -24.04 -44.65
CA GLY A 26 -9.43 -22.85 -44.70
C GLY A 26 -8.70 -21.53 -44.99
N LYS A 27 -9.43 -20.42 -44.85
CA LYS A 27 -8.95 -19.06 -45.12
C LYS A 27 -8.12 -18.53 -43.95
N VAL A 28 -6.84 -18.23 -44.20
CA VAL A 28 -5.90 -17.70 -43.21
C VAL A 28 -5.70 -16.21 -43.45
N LYS A 29 -5.80 -15.41 -42.38
CA LYS A 29 -5.59 -13.95 -42.41
C LYS A 29 -4.44 -13.59 -41.48
N CYS A 30 -3.42 -12.92 -42.01
CA CYS A 30 -2.21 -12.55 -41.26
C CYS A 30 -1.95 -11.05 -41.35
N LYS A 31 -1.28 -10.48 -40.34
CA LYS A 31 -0.71 -9.13 -40.41
C LYS A 31 0.77 -9.25 -40.75
N LEU A 32 1.10 -9.24 -42.04
CA LEU A 32 2.48 -9.30 -42.53
C LEU A 32 3.07 -7.89 -42.64
N ASP A 33 2.28 -6.94 -43.14
CA ASP A 33 2.70 -5.57 -43.44
C ASP A 33 2.48 -4.66 -42.24
N ARG A 34 3.51 -3.90 -41.91
CA ARG A 34 3.55 -3.02 -40.75
C ARG A 34 4.36 -1.77 -41.08
N ALA A 35 3.86 -0.63 -40.64
CA ALA A 35 4.68 0.58 -40.57
C ALA A 35 5.01 0.85 -39.10
N VAL A 36 6.30 1.05 -38.86
CA VAL A 36 6.93 1.11 -37.54
C VAL A 36 7.92 2.25 -37.50
N ALA A 37 8.16 2.83 -36.34
CA ALA A 37 9.18 3.86 -36.18
C ALA A 37 9.82 3.84 -34.78
N ASN A 38 11.02 4.40 -34.68
CA ASN A 38 11.76 4.48 -33.43
C ASN A 38 11.24 5.62 -32.53
N GLU A 39 11.79 5.74 -31.32
CA GLU A 39 11.36 6.75 -30.35
C GLU A 39 11.51 8.19 -30.86
N GLU A 40 12.62 8.47 -31.54
CA GLU A 40 12.93 9.80 -32.10
C GLU A 40 11.87 10.23 -33.13
N TRP A 41 11.47 9.29 -33.99
CA TRP A 41 10.41 9.54 -34.96
C TRP A 41 9.06 9.86 -34.30
N HIS A 42 8.66 9.11 -33.27
CA HIS A 42 7.42 9.39 -32.55
C HIS A 42 7.45 10.70 -31.75
N ALA A 43 8.64 11.20 -31.40
CA ALA A 43 8.80 12.51 -30.78
C ALA A 43 8.55 13.65 -31.79
N ILE A 44 9.03 13.50 -33.02
CA ILE A 44 8.90 14.49 -34.10
C ILE A 44 7.50 14.41 -34.75
N PHE A 45 7.02 13.21 -35.06
CA PHE A 45 5.77 12.94 -35.77
C PHE A 45 4.74 12.24 -34.89
N ASN A 46 4.34 12.90 -33.80
CA ASN A 46 3.40 12.37 -32.82
C ASN A 46 1.94 12.19 -33.34
N HIS A 47 1.65 12.59 -34.58
CA HIS A 47 0.37 12.41 -35.27
C HIS A 47 0.43 11.41 -36.44
N SER A 48 1.53 10.69 -36.61
CA SER A 48 1.60 9.65 -37.63
C SER A 48 0.55 8.56 -37.40
N VAL A 49 -0.26 8.30 -38.42
CA VAL A 49 -1.28 7.24 -38.43
C VAL A 49 -1.13 6.44 -39.72
N VAL A 50 -1.31 5.13 -39.60
CA VAL A 50 -1.30 4.20 -40.73
C VAL A 50 -2.72 3.81 -41.09
N GLU A 51 -3.03 3.65 -42.36
CA GLU A 51 -4.34 3.25 -42.83
C GLU A 51 -4.19 1.98 -43.67
N PHE A 52 -4.80 0.88 -43.20
CA PHE A 52 -4.91 -0.35 -43.99
C PHE A 52 -6.10 -0.21 -44.93
N LEU A 53 -5.80 0.04 -46.20
CA LEU A 53 -6.81 0.25 -47.23
C LEU A 53 -7.56 -1.05 -47.54
N GLN A 54 -8.59 -0.92 -48.36
CA GLN A 54 -9.37 -2.06 -48.82
C GLN A 54 -8.53 -2.98 -49.72
N LEU A 55 -8.85 -4.27 -49.72
CA LEU A 55 -8.16 -5.29 -50.50
C LEU A 55 -8.83 -5.36 -51.88
N TRP A 56 -8.24 -4.76 -52.91
CA TRP A 56 -8.72 -4.79 -54.29
C TRP A 56 -7.73 -5.59 -55.13
N GLY A 57 -8.11 -6.79 -55.58
CA GLY A 57 -7.34 -7.57 -56.56
C GLY A 57 -5.98 -8.16 -56.13
N SER A 58 -5.55 -7.98 -54.87
CA SER A 58 -4.28 -8.52 -54.32
C SER A 58 -4.53 -9.39 -53.08
N ASP A 59 -3.62 -10.31 -52.77
CA ASP A 59 -3.58 -11.03 -51.49
C ASP A 59 -3.04 -10.16 -50.34
N HIS A 60 -2.46 -9.01 -50.66
CA HIS A 60 -2.04 -7.96 -49.73
C HIS A 60 -2.94 -6.71 -49.76
N ARG A 61 -3.10 -6.06 -48.60
CA ARG A 61 -3.76 -4.76 -48.43
C ARG A 61 -2.71 -3.66 -48.57
N PRO A 62 -3.00 -2.60 -49.36
CA PRO A 62 -2.17 -1.40 -49.33
C PRO A 62 -2.16 -0.77 -47.93
N VAL A 63 -0.98 -0.36 -47.47
CA VAL A 63 -0.77 0.27 -46.16
C VAL A 63 -0.30 1.72 -46.38
N LEU A 64 -1.16 2.69 -46.08
CA LEU A 64 -0.88 4.11 -46.25
C LEU A 64 -0.43 4.73 -44.91
N ALA A 65 0.84 5.12 -44.79
CA ALA A 65 1.33 5.86 -43.63
C ALA A 65 1.18 7.36 -43.86
N ARG A 66 0.29 8.03 -43.11
CA ARG A 66 0.17 9.49 -43.10
C ARG A 66 1.06 10.07 -42.02
N ILE A 67 2.07 10.83 -42.42
CA ILE A 67 3.02 11.50 -41.52
C ILE A 67 2.63 12.97 -41.47
N GLN A 68 2.14 13.43 -40.32
CA GLN A 68 1.83 14.84 -40.10
C GLN A 68 2.90 15.47 -39.22
N SER A 69 3.61 16.47 -39.78
CA SER A 69 4.60 17.30 -39.08
C SER A 69 3.97 18.48 -38.33
N THR A 70 2.76 18.91 -38.72
CA THR A 70 2.10 20.11 -38.19
C THR A 70 1.13 19.78 -37.06
N VAL A 71 1.55 20.11 -35.84
CA VAL A 71 0.68 20.10 -34.66
C VAL A 71 -0.24 21.33 -34.73
N ARG A 72 -1.56 21.16 -34.96
CA ARG A 72 -2.52 22.23 -34.65
C ARG A 72 -2.34 22.58 -33.16
N ARG A 73 -1.82 23.78 -32.88
CA ARG A 73 -1.59 24.24 -31.50
C ARG A 73 -2.94 24.45 -30.81
N THR A 74 -3.46 23.43 -30.15
CA THR A 74 -4.64 23.59 -29.27
C THR A 74 -4.25 24.38 -28.03
N LYS A 75 -5.11 25.32 -27.60
CA LYS A 75 -4.95 26.05 -26.33
C LYS A 75 -4.83 25.02 -25.19
N LYS A 76 -3.73 25.04 -24.45
CA LYS A 76 -3.50 24.11 -23.33
C LYS A 76 -4.20 24.63 -22.09
N ASN A 77 -4.97 23.77 -21.43
CA ASN A 77 -5.57 24.11 -20.14
C ASN A 77 -4.49 24.30 -19.07
N PHE A 78 -4.73 25.25 -18.18
CA PHE A 78 -3.90 25.46 -17.01
C PHE A 78 -3.92 24.21 -16.13
N ARG A 79 -2.74 23.80 -15.68
CA ARG A 79 -2.55 22.77 -14.66
C ARG A 79 -1.36 23.19 -13.82
N PHE A 80 -1.55 23.18 -12.52
CA PHE A 80 -0.49 23.43 -11.56
C PHE A 80 0.63 22.39 -11.71
N ASP A 81 1.88 22.87 -11.75
CA ASP A 81 3.07 22.05 -11.80
C ASP A 81 3.83 22.22 -10.48
N LYS A 82 4.08 21.10 -9.78
CA LYS A 82 4.75 21.10 -8.48
C LYS A 82 6.16 21.71 -8.53
N ARG A 83 6.79 21.72 -9.71
CA ARG A 83 8.14 22.29 -9.92
C ARG A 83 8.18 23.80 -9.78
N TRP A 84 7.03 24.47 -9.76
CA TRP A 84 6.97 25.91 -9.55
C TRP A 84 7.17 26.29 -8.07
N ILE A 85 6.93 25.35 -7.16
CA ILE A 85 7.18 25.56 -5.73
C ILE A 85 8.69 25.74 -5.51
N GLY A 86 9.06 26.83 -4.85
CA GLY A 86 10.46 27.19 -4.58
C GLY A 86 11.12 28.03 -5.67
N LYS A 87 10.43 28.36 -6.77
CA LYS A 87 10.98 29.29 -7.77
C LYS A 87 10.80 30.76 -7.34
N PRO A 88 11.77 31.64 -7.64
CA PRO A 88 11.65 33.07 -7.36
C PRO A 88 10.37 33.68 -7.94
N GLY A 89 9.68 34.53 -7.18
CA GLY A 89 8.45 35.20 -7.61
C GLY A 89 7.19 34.32 -7.57
N PHE A 90 7.32 33.00 -7.35
CA PHE A 90 6.16 32.10 -7.38
C PHE A 90 5.29 32.25 -6.13
N LYS A 91 5.89 32.36 -4.94
CA LYS A 91 5.17 32.55 -3.68
C LYS A 91 4.38 33.86 -3.73
N GLU A 92 5.01 34.93 -4.19
CA GLU A 92 4.43 36.27 -4.36
C GLU A 92 3.26 36.24 -5.35
N ALA A 93 3.41 35.53 -6.48
CA ALA A 93 2.31 35.35 -7.44
C ALA A 93 1.12 34.58 -6.87
N VAL A 94 1.37 33.59 -5.99
CA VAL A 94 0.31 32.86 -5.29
C VAL A 94 -0.41 33.75 -4.27
N LEU A 95 0.35 34.44 -3.41
CA LEU A 95 -0.20 35.28 -2.33
C LEU A 95 -0.94 36.51 -2.86
N SER A 96 -0.36 37.22 -3.83
CA SER A 96 -1.02 38.34 -4.50
C SER A 96 -2.27 37.91 -5.29
N GLY A 97 -2.23 36.70 -5.88
CA GLY A 97 -3.38 36.14 -6.57
C GLY A 97 -4.50 35.71 -5.64
N TRP A 98 -4.17 35.23 -4.43
CA TRP A 98 -5.15 34.82 -3.43
C TRP A 98 -5.81 36.02 -2.72
N GLY A 99 -5.07 37.12 -2.53
CA GLY A 99 -5.58 38.41 -2.05
C GLY A 99 -5.05 38.84 -0.69
N HIS A 100 -3.73 38.73 -0.45
CA HIS A 100 -3.09 39.12 0.82
C HIS A 100 -2.51 40.55 0.84
N PHE A 101 -2.63 41.30 -0.26
CA PHE A 101 -2.34 42.74 -0.27
C PHE A 101 -3.68 43.46 -0.29
N ASP A 102 -3.87 44.35 0.69
CA ASP A 102 -5.05 45.21 0.84
C ASP A 102 -5.49 45.82 -0.50
N GLU A 103 -6.82 46.01 -0.67
CA GLU A 103 -7.51 46.69 -1.79
C GLU A 103 -8.44 45.84 -2.72
N ALA A 104 -9.19 44.84 -2.24
CA ALA A 104 -10.37 44.38 -3.00
C ALA A 104 -11.51 43.78 -2.14
N PRO A 105 -12.79 44.02 -2.50
CA PRO A 105 -13.96 43.62 -1.71
C PRO A 105 -14.08 42.10 -1.57
N MET A 106 -14.81 41.62 -0.56
CA MET A 106 -15.01 40.21 -0.20
C MET A 106 -15.15 39.28 -1.43
N ARG A 107 -14.02 38.69 -1.87
CA ARG A 107 -13.99 37.71 -2.94
C ARG A 107 -14.45 36.36 -2.41
N ASN A 108 -15.39 35.71 -3.11
CA ASN A 108 -15.76 34.34 -2.80
C ASN A 108 -14.59 33.38 -3.07
N PHE A 109 -14.61 32.17 -2.49
CA PHE A 109 -13.50 31.21 -2.60
C PHE A 109 -13.12 30.90 -4.05
N HIS A 110 -14.11 30.79 -4.94
CA HIS A 110 -13.89 30.50 -6.36
C HIS A 110 -13.15 31.64 -7.08
N GLN A 111 -13.51 32.90 -6.79
CA GLN A 111 -12.83 34.08 -7.31
C GLN A 111 -11.37 34.13 -6.85
N LYS A 112 -11.09 33.77 -5.59
CA LYS A 112 -9.70 33.65 -5.07
C LYS A 112 -8.90 32.59 -5.86
N VAL A 113 -9.47 31.40 -6.07
CA VAL A 113 -8.84 30.34 -6.89
C VAL A 113 -8.58 30.80 -8.33
N THR A 114 -9.54 31.47 -8.94
CA THR A 114 -9.43 31.95 -10.33
C THR A 114 -8.42 33.08 -10.47
N SER A 115 -8.40 34.03 -9.54
CA SER A 115 -7.39 35.09 -9.47
C SER A 115 -5.98 34.51 -9.28
N CYS A 116 -5.83 33.56 -8.35
CA CYS A 116 -4.59 32.84 -8.12
C CYS A 116 -4.11 32.10 -9.38
N ARG A 117 -5.02 31.38 -10.06
CA ARG A 117 -4.73 30.73 -11.36
C ARG A 117 -4.21 31.72 -12.40
N ASN A 118 -4.83 32.88 -12.51
CA ASN A 118 -4.46 33.90 -13.49
C ASN A 118 -3.07 34.48 -13.18
N LYS A 119 -2.80 34.84 -11.92
CA LYS A 119 -1.48 35.34 -11.50
C LYS A 119 -0.37 34.29 -11.68
N ILE A 120 -0.59 33.04 -11.31
CA ILE A 120 0.36 31.95 -11.59
C ILE A 120 0.57 31.78 -13.09
N SER A 121 -0.49 31.87 -13.90
CA SER A 121 -0.37 31.76 -15.35
C SER A 121 0.42 32.93 -15.96
N SER A 122 0.29 34.14 -15.42
CA SER A 122 1.08 35.31 -15.83
C SER A 122 2.54 35.16 -15.43
N TRP A 123 2.81 34.77 -14.18
CA TRP A 123 4.16 34.47 -13.69
C TRP A 123 4.85 33.41 -14.56
N LYS A 124 4.13 32.35 -14.94
CA LYS A 124 4.66 31.29 -15.83
C LYS A 124 5.02 31.81 -17.23
N LYS A 125 4.28 32.79 -17.76
CA LYS A 125 4.60 33.38 -19.07
C LYS A 125 5.87 34.23 -19.01
N GLN A 126 6.07 34.93 -17.89
CA GLN A 126 7.25 35.77 -17.65
C GLN A 126 8.49 34.94 -17.27
N ASN A 127 8.30 33.75 -16.68
CA ASN A 127 9.38 32.85 -16.25
C ASN A 127 9.35 31.54 -17.07
N PRO A 128 10.11 31.43 -18.17
CA PRO A 128 10.13 30.22 -18.98
C PRO A 128 10.66 29.02 -18.17
N THR A 129 9.76 28.10 -17.81
CA THR A 129 10.05 26.92 -16.96
C THR A 129 10.41 25.66 -17.77
N ASN A 130 10.86 25.81 -19.02
CA ASN A 130 11.18 24.68 -19.87
C ASN A 130 12.62 24.19 -19.63
N SER A 131 12.78 23.30 -18.66
CA SER A 131 14.08 22.75 -18.24
C SER A 131 14.85 22.11 -19.40
N ALA A 132 14.19 21.55 -20.42
CA ALA A 132 14.85 20.98 -21.60
C ALA A 132 15.57 22.03 -22.48
N ILE A 133 14.98 23.21 -22.64
CA ILE A 133 15.61 24.33 -23.39
C ILE A 133 16.78 24.87 -22.58
N LEU A 134 16.56 25.09 -21.28
CA LEU A 134 17.59 25.56 -20.35
C LEU A 134 18.79 24.61 -20.30
N ILE A 135 18.59 23.29 -20.30
CA ILE A 135 19.68 22.30 -20.37
C ILE A 135 20.49 22.48 -21.66
N LYS A 136 19.84 22.72 -22.80
CA LYS A 136 20.54 22.90 -24.09
C LYS A 136 21.35 24.19 -24.10
N GLU A 137 20.76 25.28 -23.59
CA GLU A 137 21.43 26.59 -23.47
C GLU A 137 22.61 26.53 -22.50
N LEU A 138 22.44 25.93 -21.32
CA LEU A 138 23.50 25.80 -20.32
C LEU A 138 24.65 24.91 -20.79
N LYS A 139 24.36 23.83 -21.53
CA LYS A 139 25.42 23.03 -22.16
C LYS A 139 26.23 23.85 -23.16
N HIS A 140 25.55 24.58 -24.04
CA HIS A 140 26.22 25.42 -25.02
C HIS A 140 27.05 26.54 -24.36
N LYS A 141 26.54 27.16 -23.27
CA LYS A 141 27.30 28.13 -22.48
C LYS A 141 28.53 27.51 -21.81
N ILE A 142 28.43 26.29 -21.29
CA ILE A 142 29.58 25.59 -20.71
C ILE A 142 30.63 25.32 -21.79
N ASP A 143 30.22 24.86 -22.98
CA ASP A 143 31.14 24.62 -24.09
C ASP A 143 31.87 25.93 -24.48
N LEU A 144 31.14 27.04 -24.61
CA LEU A 144 31.73 28.35 -24.94
C LEU A 144 32.71 28.87 -23.87
N VAL A 145 32.39 28.70 -22.58
CA VAL A 145 33.24 29.14 -21.46
C VAL A 145 34.43 28.19 -21.26
N GLN A 146 34.34 26.93 -21.72
CA GLN A 146 35.49 26.02 -21.74
C GLN A 146 36.49 26.36 -22.86
N ASP A 147 36.03 26.99 -23.94
CA ASP A 147 36.85 27.41 -25.08
C ASP A 147 37.45 28.83 -24.91
N ASP A 148 37.04 29.59 -23.88
CA ASP A 148 37.51 30.95 -23.61
C ASP A 148 38.61 30.96 -22.52
N GLU A 149 39.84 31.33 -22.92
CA GLU A 149 41.04 31.36 -22.07
C GLU A 149 40.97 32.37 -20.90
N ASN A 150 40.03 33.33 -20.94
CA ASN A 150 39.84 34.33 -19.88
C ASN A 150 38.78 33.94 -18.82
N SER A 151 38.22 32.74 -18.91
CA SER A 151 37.12 32.30 -18.04
C SER A 151 37.58 31.86 -16.65
N THR A 152 36.93 32.36 -15.59
CA THR A 152 37.24 31.96 -14.22
C THR A 152 36.67 30.57 -13.89
N THR A 153 37.39 29.76 -13.12
CA THR A 153 36.92 28.44 -12.61
C THR A 153 35.57 28.53 -11.87
N ALA A 154 35.30 29.66 -11.22
CA ALA A 154 34.05 29.94 -10.51
C ALA A 154 32.83 30.04 -11.45
N ASP A 155 32.99 30.61 -12.64
CA ASP A 155 31.90 30.77 -13.62
C ASP A 155 31.49 29.41 -14.21
N LEU A 156 32.48 28.54 -14.47
CA LEU A 156 32.24 27.16 -14.90
C LEU A 156 31.55 26.33 -13.81
N GLU A 157 31.92 26.50 -12.55
CA GLU A 157 31.26 25.81 -11.43
C GLU A 157 29.81 26.25 -11.25
N GLU A 158 29.52 27.54 -11.38
CA GLU A 158 28.16 28.06 -11.29
C GLU A 158 27.29 27.59 -12.46
N LEU A 159 27.80 27.60 -13.70
CA LEU A 159 27.09 27.04 -14.85
C LEU A 159 26.82 25.53 -14.70
N ARG A 160 27.79 24.76 -14.19
CA ARG A 160 27.62 23.34 -13.87
C ARG A 160 26.58 23.11 -12.76
N ARG A 161 26.52 24.00 -11.76
CA ARG A 161 25.49 23.97 -10.70
C ARG A 161 24.11 24.23 -11.30
N GLN A 162 23.96 25.25 -12.12
CA GLN A 162 22.69 25.55 -12.81
C GLN A 162 22.24 24.41 -13.72
N LEU A 163 23.18 23.79 -14.46
CA LEU A 163 22.90 22.64 -15.31
C LEU A 163 22.41 21.43 -14.49
N THR A 164 23.02 21.20 -13.33
CA THR A 164 22.61 20.13 -12.39
C THR A 164 21.19 20.35 -11.89
N VAL A 165 20.83 21.59 -11.52
CA VAL A 165 19.47 21.96 -11.12
C VAL A 165 18.48 21.74 -12.28
N ALA A 166 18.82 22.19 -13.49
CA ALA A 166 17.97 22.02 -14.67
C ALA A 166 17.71 20.54 -15.00
N PHE A 167 18.73 19.67 -14.88
CA PHE A 167 18.55 18.22 -15.00
C PHE A 167 17.67 17.62 -13.90
N LYS A 168 17.78 18.09 -12.65
CA LYS A 168 16.91 17.67 -11.54
C LYS A 168 15.44 18.01 -11.84
N GLU A 169 15.18 19.19 -12.41
CA GLU A 169 13.84 19.62 -12.80
C GLU A 169 13.25 18.80 -13.96
N GLU A 170 14.04 18.55 -15.02
CA GLU A 170 13.61 17.77 -16.18
C GLU A 170 13.30 16.31 -15.80
N ASN A 171 14.09 15.74 -14.90
CA ASN A 171 13.81 14.44 -14.28
C ASN A 171 12.46 14.43 -13.55
N SER A 172 12.24 15.38 -12.64
CA SER A 172 11.01 15.48 -11.85
C SER A 172 9.77 15.63 -12.73
N PHE A 173 9.90 16.33 -13.86
CA PHE A 173 8.85 16.48 -14.87
C PHE A 173 8.45 15.16 -15.53
N TRP A 174 9.43 14.39 -16.03
CA TRP A 174 9.15 13.10 -16.67
C TRP A 174 8.71 12.04 -15.67
N GLU A 175 9.23 12.07 -14.45
CA GLU A 175 8.75 11.22 -13.36
C GLU A 175 7.25 11.44 -13.12
N GLN A 176 6.84 12.70 -12.91
CA GLN A 176 5.44 13.07 -12.69
C GLN A 176 4.55 12.67 -13.88
N LYS A 177 5.02 12.88 -15.11
CA LYS A 177 4.26 12.53 -16.33
C LYS A 177 4.16 11.02 -16.56
N SER A 178 5.22 10.28 -16.26
CA SER A 178 5.25 8.82 -16.39
C SER A 178 4.34 8.13 -15.37
N ARG A 179 3.95 8.81 -14.29
CA ARG A 179 3.12 8.27 -13.18
C ARG A 179 3.69 6.97 -12.57
N ASN A 180 4.99 6.72 -12.71
CA ASN A 180 5.66 5.58 -12.11
C ASN A 180 6.26 6.01 -10.76
N GLN A 181 5.65 5.57 -9.66
CA GLN A 181 6.01 5.99 -8.30
C GLN A 181 7.12 5.14 -7.65
N TRP A 182 7.65 4.15 -8.37
CA TRP A 182 8.49 3.11 -7.78
C TRP A 182 9.98 3.48 -7.72
N HIS A 183 10.44 4.44 -8.53
CA HIS A 183 11.85 4.83 -8.59
C HIS A 183 12.22 5.75 -7.41
N ARG A 184 13.25 5.38 -6.64
CA ARG A 184 13.84 6.26 -5.62
C ARG A 184 14.69 7.34 -6.29
N HIS A 185 14.77 8.52 -5.67
CA HIS A 185 15.36 9.75 -6.20
C HIS A 185 16.84 9.70 -6.64
N GLY A 186 17.53 8.56 -6.65
CA GLY A 186 18.96 8.44 -6.98
C GLY A 186 19.33 7.67 -8.25
N ASP A 187 18.39 6.97 -8.90
CA ASP A 187 18.68 6.08 -10.05
C ASP A 187 17.91 6.52 -11.30
N ARG A 188 18.12 7.79 -11.68
CA ARG A 188 17.27 8.56 -12.58
C ARG A 188 17.59 8.29 -14.05
N ASN A 189 16.67 7.64 -14.77
CA ASN A 189 16.74 7.54 -16.24
C ASN A 189 15.58 8.30 -16.89
N THR A 190 15.82 9.56 -17.30
CA THR A 190 14.84 10.39 -18.04
C THR A 190 14.31 9.69 -19.29
N LYS A 191 15.18 8.97 -20.04
CA LYS A 191 14.82 8.27 -21.28
C LYS A 191 13.77 7.18 -21.03
N PHE A 192 13.90 6.44 -19.93
CA PHE A 192 12.91 5.43 -19.54
C PHE A 192 11.53 6.05 -19.28
N HIS A 193 11.47 7.11 -18.47
CA HIS A 193 10.21 7.80 -18.13
C HIS A 193 9.59 8.51 -19.34
N HIS A 194 10.42 9.05 -20.23
CA HIS A 194 10.03 9.67 -21.50
C HIS A 194 9.36 8.64 -22.43
N ALA A 195 10.04 7.52 -22.71
CA ALA A 195 9.55 6.45 -23.56
C ALA A 195 8.19 5.91 -23.08
N ILE A 196 8.04 5.66 -21.77
CA ILE A 196 6.78 5.19 -21.18
C ILE A 196 5.66 6.23 -21.34
N THR A 197 5.96 7.51 -21.14
CA THR A 197 4.97 8.59 -21.27
C THR A 197 4.46 8.67 -22.71
N ASN A 198 5.36 8.61 -23.69
CA ASN A 198 5.01 8.68 -25.11
C ASN A 198 4.23 7.45 -25.55
N GLN A 199 4.64 6.26 -25.11
CA GLN A 199 3.90 5.01 -25.35
C GLN A 199 2.46 5.09 -24.82
N ARG A 200 2.27 5.58 -23.59
CA ARG A 200 0.91 5.77 -23.02
C ARG A 200 0.10 6.80 -23.78
N ARG A 201 0.71 7.89 -24.24
CA ARG A 201 0.00 8.90 -25.06
C ARG A 201 -0.45 8.33 -26.39
N ALA A 202 0.41 7.57 -27.07
CA ALA A 202 0.07 6.91 -28.33
C ALA A 202 -1.06 5.90 -28.15
N GLN A 203 -1.03 5.12 -27.06
CA GLN A 203 -2.07 4.13 -26.75
C GLN A 203 -3.42 4.74 -26.34
N ASN A 204 -3.40 5.87 -25.63
CA ASN A 204 -4.63 6.50 -25.11
C ASN A 204 -5.29 7.47 -26.10
N ARG A 205 -4.66 7.74 -27.24
CA ARG A 205 -5.21 8.65 -28.24
C ARG A 205 -6.43 8.02 -28.91
N ILE A 206 -7.53 8.75 -28.92
CA ILE A 206 -8.78 8.34 -29.58
C ILE A 206 -8.70 8.84 -31.02
N ILE A 207 -8.66 7.90 -31.97
CA ILE A 207 -8.51 8.15 -33.40
C ILE A 207 -9.85 8.01 -34.12
N SER A 208 -10.61 6.98 -33.77
CA SER A 208 -11.94 6.72 -34.32
C SER A 208 -12.81 6.00 -33.30
N ILE A 209 -14.12 6.17 -33.44
CA ILE A 209 -15.11 5.54 -32.58
C ILE A 209 -16.38 5.27 -33.37
N LYS A 210 -17.15 4.26 -32.98
CA LYS A 210 -18.46 4.00 -33.58
C LYS A 210 -19.52 4.92 -32.98
N ASP A 211 -20.39 5.44 -33.84
CA ASP A 211 -21.61 6.13 -33.42
C ASP A 211 -22.72 5.13 -33.02
N LYS A 212 -23.90 5.66 -32.66
CA LYS A 212 -25.07 4.86 -32.25
C LYS A 212 -25.64 3.96 -33.36
N HIS A 213 -25.34 4.25 -34.63
CA HIS A 213 -25.77 3.47 -35.79
C HIS A 213 -24.70 2.46 -36.24
N GLY A 214 -23.60 2.34 -35.48
CA GLY A 214 -22.49 1.43 -35.78
C GLY A 214 -21.53 1.95 -36.85
N LYS A 215 -21.70 3.18 -37.34
CA LYS A 215 -20.81 3.83 -38.32
C LYS A 215 -19.55 4.31 -37.60
N LEU A 216 -18.39 3.99 -38.17
CA LEU A 216 -17.11 4.45 -37.64
C LEU A 216 -16.90 5.93 -38.03
N VAL A 217 -16.81 6.80 -37.02
CA VAL A 217 -16.46 8.22 -37.20
C VAL A 217 -14.99 8.45 -36.88
N GLU A 218 -14.36 9.33 -37.64
CA GLU A 218 -12.92 9.59 -37.56
C GLU A 218 -12.56 11.06 -37.48
N SER A 219 -13.50 11.96 -37.77
CA SER A 219 -13.32 13.40 -37.57
C SER A 219 -13.31 13.72 -36.08
N GLU A 220 -12.41 14.62 -35.66
CA GLU A 220 -12.30 15.02 -34.25
C GLU A 220 -13.64 15.59 -33.74
N ILE A 221 -14.34 16.39 -34.56
CA ILE A 221 -15.65 16.98 -34.21
C ILE A 221 -16.72 15.88 -34.05
N GLU A 222 -16.73 14.87 -34.92
CA GLU A 222 -17.70 13.78 -34.84
C GLU A 222 -17.44 12.90 -33.61
N VAL A 223 -16.16 12.61 -33.30
CA VAL A 223 -15.77 11.87 -32.09
C VAL A 223 -16.19 12.63 -30.83
N GLU A 224 -16.02 13.96 -30.83
CA GLU A 224 -16.48 14.83 -29.74
C GLU A 224 -18.00 14.76 -29.56
N ASN A 225 -18.76 14.88 -30.64
CA ASN A 225 -20.22 14.81 -30.61
C ASN A 225 -20.73 13.45 -30.12
N VAL A 226 -20.14 12.35 -30.59
CA VAL A 226 -20.46 10.99 -30.14
C VAL A 226 -20.21 10.85 -28.64
N ALA A 227 -19.06 11.33 -28.15
CA ALA A 227 -18.73 11.22 -26.73
C ALA A 227 -19.67 12.05 -25.84
N VAL A 228 -19.97 13.30 -26.22
CA VAL A 228 -20.87 14.16 -25.45
C VAL A 228 -22.29 13.61 -25.44
N GLN A 229 -22.82 13.20 -26.59
CA GLN A 229 -24.17 12.66 -26.70
C GLN A 229 -24.32 11.37 -25.88
N TYR A 230 -23.33 10.47 -25.96
CA TYR A 230 -23.33 9.23 -25.19
C TYR A 230 -23.48 9.45 -23.68
N PHE A 231 -22.75 10.42 -23.10
CA PHE A 231 -22.86 10.70 -21.67
C PHE A 231 -24.14 11.48 -21.32
N ARG A 232 -24.64 12.33 -22.23
CA ARG A 232 -25.95 12.99 -22.05
C ARG A 232 -27.08 11.97 -21.96
N ASP A 233 -27.07 10.97 -22.84
CA ASP A 233 -28.08 9.90 -22.83
C ASP A 233 -27.91 9.00 -21.60
N LEU A 234 -26.66 8.68 -21.24
CA LEU A 234 -26.35 7.83 -20.09
C LEU A 234 -26.84 8.44 -18.76
N PHE A 235 -26.63 9.75 -18.56
CA PHE A 235 -26.97 10.45 -17.32
C PHE A 235 -28.39 11.06 -17.31
N SER A 236 -29.19 10.83 -18.34
CA SER A 236 -30.63 11.12 -18.29
C SER A 236 -31.34 10.11 -17.37
N SER A 237 -32.19 10.60 -16.47
CA SER A 237 -32.98 9.74 -15.55
C SER A 237 -33.96 8.87 -16.33
N SER A 238 -34.18 7.64 -15.85
CA SER A 238 -35.25 6.77 -16.36
C SER A 238 -36.61 6.98 -15.68
N ILE A 239 -36.74 7.95 -14.76
CA ILE A 239 -37.94 8.16 -13.94
C ILE A 239 -38.23 6.89 -13.12
N PRO A 240 -37.52 6.69 -12.00
CA PRO A 240 -37.62 5.45 -11.24
C PRO A 240 -39.04 5.21 -10.71
N THR A 241 -39.48 3.97 -10.80
CA THR A 241 -40.74 3.44 -10.25
C THR A 241 -40.42 2.38 -9.19
N GLU A 242 -41.42 1.88 -8.45
CA GLU A 242 -41.23 0.81 -7.44
C GLU A 242 -40.30 1.17 -6.25
N LEU A 243 -40.19 2.45 -5.89
CA LEU A 243 -39.36 2.88 -4.75
C LEU A 243 -39.77 2.18 -3.45
N ASP A 244 -41.05 2.22 -3.08
CA ASP A 244 -41.54 1.59 -1.85
C ASP A 244 -41.36 0.08 -1.83
N ALA A 245 -41.68 -0.59 -2.95
CA ALA A 245 -41.49 -2.03 -3.12
C ALA A 245 -40.01 -2.42 -2.96
N SER A 246 -39.09 -1.64 -3.53
CA SER A 246 -37.64 -1.91 -3.44
C SER A 246 -37.06 -1.71 -2.03
N LEU A 247 -37.72 -0.88 -1.20
CA LEU A 247 -37.28 -0.53 0.15
C LEU A 247 -38.06 -1.26 1.25
N ARG A 248 -38.95 -2.20 0.89
CA ARG A 248 -39.89 -2.86 1.82
C ARG A 248 -39.23 -3.52 3.03
N PHE A 249 -38.05 -4.12 2.85
CA PHE A 249 -37.29 -4.81 3.90
C PHE A 249 -36.11 -4.01 4.47
N ILE A 250 -36.03 -2.72 4.16
CA ILE A 250 -35.02 -1.85 4.77
C ILE A 250 -35.51 -1.42 6.16
N SER A 251 -34.72 -1.74 7.17
CA SER A 251 -34.91 -1.30 8.56
C SER A 251 -34.10 -0.05 8.88
N GLY A 252 -34.63 0.83 9.73
CA GLY A 252 -33.87 1.96 10.30
C GLY A 252 -32.75 1.47 11.21
N LYS A 253 -31.50 1.46 10.71
CA LYS A 253 -30.31 1.04 11.47
C LYS A 253 -29.52 2.23 12.02
N VAL A 254 -29.75 3.44 11.52
CA VAL A 254 -29.05 4.65 11.97
C VAL A 254 -29.75 5.18 13.23
N SER A 255 -28.98 5.36 14.31
CA SER A 255 -29.47 5.87 15.58
C SER A 255 -29.34 7.39 15.66
N GLN A 256 -30.03 8.01 16.61
CA GLN A 256 -29.92 9.46 16.84
C GLN A 256 -28.51 9.90 17.28
N SER A 257 -27.77 9.03 17.99
CA SER A 257 -26.35 9.26 18.28
C SER A 257 -25.48 9.26 17.02
N ASP A 258 -25.76 8.38 16.05
CA ASP A 258 -25.05 8.39 14.77
C ASP A 258 -25.34 9.69 14.00
N ASN A 259 -26.61 10.10 13.93
CA ASN A 259 -26.98 11.34 13.23
C ASN A 259 -26.29 12.56 13.84
N ARG A 260 -26.23 12.67 15.19
CA ARG A 260 -25.47 13.71 15.88
C ARG A 260 -23.99 13.70 15.50
N LEU A 261 -23.34 12.53 15.49
CA LEU A 261 -21.94 12.38 15.09
C LEU A 261 -21.69 12.79 13.63
N LEU A 262 -22.63 12.49 12.73
CA LEU A 262 -22.48 12.81 11.31
C LEU A 262 -22.69 14.30 11.01
N LEU A 263 -23.58 14.96 11.76
CA LEU A 263 -23.97 16.36 11.58
C LEU A 263 -23.16 17.36 12.40
N GLU A 264 -22.38 16.91 13.39
CA GLU A 264 -21.52 17.74 14.24
C GLU A 264 -20.70 18.76 13.42
N GLU A 265 -20.53 19.99 13.90
CA GLU A 265 -19.73 20.96 13.14
C GLU A 265 -18.29 20.46 12.95
N PRO A 266 -17.74 20.43 11.72
CA PRO A 266 -16.38 19.97 11.49
C PRO A 266 -15.32 20.81 12.20
N SER A 267 -14.48 20.16 13.00
CA SER A 267 -13.35 20.83 13.64
C SER A 267 -12.26 21.17 12.64
N GLU A 268 -11.47 22.22 12.93
CA GLU A 268 -10.37 22.64 12.05
C GLU A 268 -9.33 21.53 11.83
N GLN A 269 -9.09 20.72 12.88
CA GLN A 269 -8.19 19.57 12.80
C GLN A 269 -8.75 18.49 11.87
N GLU A 270 -10.05 18.22 11.92
CA GLU A 270 -10.72 17.27 11.02
C GLU A 270 -10.60 17.72 9.56
N ILE A 271 -10.83 19.01 9.30
CA ILE A 271 -10.72 19.62 7.97
C ILE A 271 -9.27 19.56 7.46
N LYS A 272 -8.30 19.98 8.28
CA LYS A 272 -6.87 19.90 7.95
C LYS A 272 -6.48 18.46 7.61
N LYS A 273 -6.87 17.50 8.44
CA LYS A 273 -6.62 16.07 8.19
C LYS A 273 -7.27 15.60 6.88
N ALA A 274 -8.46 16.08 6.52
CA ALA A 274 -9.09 15.78 5.24
C ALA A 274 -8.28 16.31 4.04
N VAL A 275 -7.69 17.51 4.13
CA VAL A 275 -6.84 18.10 3.07
C VAL A 275 -5.54 17.32 2.89
N PHE A 276 -4.87 16.98 3.99
CA PHE A 276 -3.57 16.30 3.96
C PHE A 276 -3.69 14.81 3.57
N ASP A 277 -4.85 14.18 3.78
CA ASP A 277 -5.14 12.82 3.31
C ASP A 277 -5.34 12.73 1.78
N ILE A 278 -5.52 13.85 1.08
CA ILE A 278 -5.64 13.86 -0.39
C ILE A 278 -4.23 13.82 -0.98
N ASN A 279 -3.91 12.72 -1.67
CA ASN A 279 -2.58 12.53 -2.26
C ASN A 279 -2.16 13.73 -3.17
N PRO A 280 -1.02 14.40 -2.88
CA PRO A 280 -0.58 15.64 -3.52
C PRO A 280 -0.33 15.53 -5.03
N ASN A 281 -0.09 14.32 -5.53
CA ASN A 281 0.30 14.07 -6.92
C ASN A 281 -0.87 13.64 -7.82
N LYS A 282 -2.12 13.71 -7.33
CA LYS A 282 -3.31 13.36 -8.12
C LYS A 282 -3.66 14.45 -9.13
N ALA A 283 -4.30 14.05 -10.22
CA ALA A 283 -4.69 14.98 -11.28
C ALA A 283 -5.75 15.99 -10.77
N PRO A 284 -5.64 17.26 -11.18
CA PRO A 284 -6.57 18.32 -10.77
C PRO A 284 -7.90 18.22 -11.53
N GLY A 285 -8.90 18.95 -11.03
CA GLY A 285 -10.18 19.17 -11.72
C GLY A 285 -10.10 20.26 -12.80
N PRO A 286 -11.25 20.80 -13.25
CA PRO A 286 -11.32 21.92 -14.19
C PRO A 286 -10.58 23.19 -13.76
N ASP A 287 -10.46 23.46 -12.46
CA ASP A 287 -9.71 24.59 -11.92
C ASP A 287 -8.20 24.51 -12.21
N GLY A 288 -7.68 23.30 -12.43
CA GLY A 288 -6.26 23.04 -12.66
C GLY A 288 -5.40 23.02 -11.39
N MET A 289 -5.98 23.17 -10.20
CA MET A 289 -5.27 23.21 -8.92
C MET A 289 -5.13 21.80 -8.30
N THR A 290 -3.95 21.50 -7.76
CA THR A 290 -3.68 20.21 -7.09
C THR A 290 -3.69 20.37 -5.57
N SER A 291 -3.88 19.28 -4.83
CA SER A 291 -3.85 19.33 -3.36
C SER A 291 -2.49 19.74 -2.80
N LYS A 292 -1.40 19.56 -3.56
CA LYS A 292 -0.06 20.02 -3.16
C LYS A 292 0.01 21.54 -2.94
N LEU A 293 -0.76 22.33 -3.71
CA LEU A 293 -0.80 23.78 -3.54
C LEU A 293 -1.38 24.13 -2.16
N PHE A 294 -2.58 23.62 -1.86
CA PHE A 294 -3.28 23.87 -0.59
C PHE A 294 -2.53 23.31 0.63
N GLN A 295 -1.82 22.19 0.47
CA GLN A 295 -0.99 21.62 1.54
C GLN A 295 0.26 22.47 1.81
N ARG A 296 0.88 23.07 0.77
CA ARG A 296 2.07 23.92 0.95
C ARG A 296 1.73 25.28 1.53
N PHE A 297 0.66 25.90 1.05
CA PHE A 297 0.21 27.23 1.49
C PHE A 297 -0.94 27.13 2.49
N TRP A 298 -0.88 26.15 3.40
CA TRP A 298 -1.93 25.93 4.39
C TRP A 298 -2.01 27.09 5.40
N ARG A 299 -0.87 27.70 5.76
CA ARG A 299 -0.85 28.84 6.68
C ARG A 299 -1.68 30.01 6.10
N GLU A 300 -1.59 30.23 4.80
CA GLU A 300 -2.16 31.39 4.11
C GLU A 300 -3.57 31.12 3.55
N MET A 301 -3.85 29.89 3.09
CA MET A 301 -5.14 29.52 2.48
C MET A 301 -6.05 28.71 3.42
N GLY A 302 -5.54 28.24 4.56
CA GLY A 302 -6.23 27.29 5.44
C GLY A 302 -7.53 27.83 6.00
N GLN A 303 -7.55 29.09 6.43
CA GLN A 303 -8.75 29.73 6.99
C GLN A 303 -9.88 29.84 5.99
N ASP A 304 -9.59 30.16 4.73
CA ASP A 304 -10.59 30.20 3.65
C ASP A 304 -11.18 28.81 3.35
N ILE A 305 -10.38 27.74 3.47
CA ILE A 305 -10.84 26.36 3.29
C ILE A 305 -11.70 25.93 4.48
N ILE A 306 -11.28 26.27 5.71
CA ILE A 306 -12.04 25.98 6.94
C ILE A 306 -13.40 26.66 6.84
N LYS A 307 -13.42 27.95 6.51
CA LYS A 307 -14.65 28.71 6.30
C LYS A 307 -15.54 28.07 5.23
N LEU A 308 -14.99 27.75 4.05
CA LEU A 308 -15.73 27.09 2.98
C LEU A 308 -16.43 25.80 3.45
N VAL A 309 -15.75 24.96 4.23
CA VAL A 309 -16.30 23.69 4.72
C VAL A 309 -17.36 23.95 5.80
N LYS A 310 -17.09 24.82 6.77
CA LYS A 310 -18.06 25.16 7.82
C LYS A 310 -19.32 25.80 7.25
N ASP A 311 -19.18 26.76 6.33
CA ASP A 311 -20.29 27.39 5.62
C ASP A 311 -21.15 26.36 4.87
N PHE A 312 -20.52 25.34 4.26
CA PHE A 312 -21.26 24.26 3.60
C PHE A 312 -22.09 23.43 4.59
N PHE A 313 -21.55 23.06 5.75
CA PHE A 313 -22.31 22.31 6.77
C PHE A 313 -23.43 23.16 7.39
N ALA A 314 -23.17 24.45 7.59
CA ALA A 314 -24.14 25.40 8.14
C ALA A 314 -25.28 25.72 7.15
N THR A 315 -24.99 25.93 5.87
CA THR A 315 -25.98 26.39 4.88
C THR A 315 -26.58 25.25 4.05
N GLY A 316 -25.84 24.17 3.80
CA GLY A 316 -26.25 23.10 2.88
C GLY A 316 -25.93 23.38 1.42
N SER A 317 -25.17 24.44 1.12
CA SER A 317 -24.91 24.89 -0.24
C SER A 317 -23.46 25.34 -0.46
N PHE A 318 -23.01 25.33 -1.71
CA PHE A 318 -21.73 25.89 -2.13
C PHE A 318 -21.83 26.44 -3.56
N ASP A 319 -20.85 27.24 -3.99
CA ASP A 319 -20.77 27.74 -5.37
C ASP A 319 -20.76 26.58 -6.40
N PRO A 320 -21.72 26.50 -7.35
CA PRO A 320 -21.80 25.42 -8.34
C PRO A 320 -20.52 25.20 -9.15
N LEU A 321 -19.67 26.23 -9.29
CA LEU A 321 -18.39 26.15 -9.98
C LEU A 321 -17.39 25.22 -9.26
N LEU A 322 -17.52 25.04 -7.94
CA LEU A 322 -16.74 24.07 -7.16
C LEU A 322 -16.97 22.64 -7.63
N ASN A 323 -18.19 22.33 -8.07
CA ASN A 323 -18.60 20.96 -8.45
C ASN A 323 -18.51 20.68 -9.95
N GLN A 324 -17.88 21.57 -10.73
CA GLN A 324 -17.52 21.27 -12.12
C GLN A 324 -16.53 20.11 -12.18
N THR A 325 -16.77 19.17 -13.09
CA THR A 325 -15.98 17.94 -13.17
C THR A 325 -15.64 17.58 -14.63
N ASN A 326 -14.38 17.19 -14.86
CA ASN A 326 -13.95 16.69 -16.17
C ASN A 326 -13.99 15.16 -16.22
N ILE A 327 -14.63 14.56 -17.23
CA ILE A 327 -14.65 13.11 -17.47
C ILE A 327 -13.45 12.73 -18.34
N CYS A 328 -12.50 12.01 -17.78
CA CYS A 328 -11.35 11.46 -18.48
C CYS A 328 -11.64 10.03 -18.96
N LEU A 329 -11.39 9.73 -20.24
CA LEU A 329 -11.62 8.42 -20.83
C LEU A 329 -10.35 7.55 -20.75
N ILE A 330 -10.43 6.42 -20.06
CA ILE A 330 -9.35 5.43 -19.99
C ILE A 330 -9.74 4.17 -20.78
N PRO A 331 -8.96 3.74 -21.79
CA PRO A 331 -9.24 2.51 -22.54
C PRO A 331 -9.24 1.26 -21.65
N LYS A 332 -10.30 0.43 -21.72
CA LYS A 332 -10.36 -0.89 -21.04
C LYS A 332 -9.59 -1.97 -21.81
N LYS A 333 -9.44 -1.80 -23.11
CA LYS A 333 -8.75 -2.72 -24.04
C LYS A 333 -7.73 -1.93 -24.87
N LYS A 334 -6.78 -2.64 -25.48
CA LYS A 334 -5.70 -2.01 -26.28
C LYS A 334 -6.20 -1.13 -27.43
N LYS A 335 -7.37 -1.43 -28.01
CA LYS A 335 -7.95 -0.73 -29.17
C LYS A 335 -9.46 -0.58 -29.00
N PRO A 336 -9.91 0.46 -28.28
CA PRO A 336 -11.32 0.69 -28.10
C PRO A 336 -11.95 1.17 -29.41
N ARG A 337 -13.10 0.60 -29.78
CA ARG A 337 -13.90 1.02 -30.95
C ARG A 337 -15.25 1.61 -30.55
N ASP A 338 -15.71 1.32 -29.35
CA ASP A 338 -17.02 1.74 -28.83
C ASP A 338 -16.85 2.53 -27.52
N MET A 339 -17.77 3.47 -27.25
CA MET A 339 -17.75 4.27 -26.00
C MET A 339 -17.81 3.40 -24.73
N THR A 340 -18.42 2.22 -24.80
CA THR A 340 -18.53 1.27 -23.69
C THR A 340 -17.18 0.63 -23.31
N GLU A 341 -16.21 0.64 -24.23
CA GLU A 341 -14.85 0.13 -24.04
C GLU A 341 -13.93 1.14 -23.37
N PHE A 342 -14.43 2.34 -23.06
CA PHE A 342 -13.76 3.31 -22.19
C PHE A 342 -14.32 3.25 -20.77
N ARG A 343 -13.46 3.53 -19.79
CA ARG A 343 -13.86 3.79 -18.41
C ARG A 343 -13.86 5.30 -18.18
N PRO A 344 -14.99 5.90 -17.81
CA PRO A 344 -15.03 7.32 -17.43
C PRO A 344 -14.42 7.49 -16.03
N ILE A 345 -13.52 8.46 -15.86
CA ILE A 345 -12.98 8.86 -14.55
C ILE A 345 -13.26 10.34 -14.34
N SER A 346 -13.96 10.66 -13.26
CA SER A 346 -14.33 12.01 -12.84
C SER A 346 -13.16 12.72 -12.16
N LEU A 347 -12.68 13.80 -12.78
CA LEU A 347 -11.66 14.68 -12.23
C LEU A 347 -12.33 15.88 -11.55
N CYS A 348 -12.64 15.73 -10.26
CA CYS A 348 -13.25 16.81 -9.45
C CYS A 348 -12.20 17.80 -8.95
N ASN A 349 -12.61 19.06 -8.72
CA ASN A 349 -11.80 20.08 -8.05
C ASN A 349 -11.42 19.62 -6.63
N VAL A 350 -10.28 20.12 -6.13
CA VAL A 350 -9.75 19.70 -4.83
C VAL A 350 -10.60 20.22 -3.68
N SER A 351 -11.09 21.46 -3.78
CA SER A 351 -11.99 22.06 -2.79
C SER A 351 -13.24 21.21 -2.53
N TYR A 352 -13.95 20.79 -3.59
CA TYR A 352 -15.07 19.84 -3.48
C TYR A 352 -14.63 18.49 -2.87
N LYS A 353 -13.47 17.97 -3.28
CA LYS A 353 -12.96 16.70 -2.74
C LYS A 353 -12.72 16.76 -1.22
N ILE A 354 -12.40 17.92 -0.66
CA ILE A 354 -12.23 18.07 0.80
C ILE A 354 -13.57 17.82 1.50
N ILE A 355 -14.65 18.46 1.05
CA ILE A 355 -16.01 18.27 1.57
C ILE A 355 -16.44 16.80 1.44
N SER A 356 -16.37 16.24 0.23
CA SER A 356 -16.72 14.83 -0.03
C SER A 356 -15.88 13.85 0.80
N LYS A 357 -14.59 14.13 1.01
CA LYS A 357 -13.71 13.31 1.84
C LYS A 357 -14.09 13.36 3.31
N LEU A 358 -14.52 14.51 3.82
CA LEU A 358 -14.94 14.68 5.21
C LEU A 358 -16.25 13.92 5.47
N LEU A 359 -17.28 14.12 4.65
CA LEU A 359 -18.53 13.34 4.70
C LEU A 359 -18.26 11.83 4.63
N CYS A 360 -17.39 11.41 3.71
CA CYS A 360 -16.96 10.01 3.57
C CYS A 360 -16.28 9.47 4.84
N LYS A 361 -15.41 10.24 5.48
CA LYS A 361 -14.72 9.80 6.71
C LYS A 361 -15.69 9.58 7.86
N ARG A 362 -16.68 10.46 8.01
CA ARG A 362 -17.71 10.32 9.03
C ARG A 362 -18.61 9.12 8.76
N LEU A 363 -19.11 8.99 7.54
CA LEU A 363 -19.94 7.85 7.12
C LEU A 363 -19.23 6.51 7.34
N LYS A 364 -17.92 6.43 7.06
CA LYS A 364 -17.11 5.22 7.27
C LYS A 364 -17.13 4.65 8.68
N ARG A 365 -17.35 5.48 9.70
CA ARG A 365 -17.37 5.03 11.11
C ARG A 365 -18.53 4.07 11.38
N ILE A 366 -19.67 4.29 10.73
CA ILE A 366 -20.90 3.51 10.98
C ILE A 366 -21.17 2.44 9.91
N LEU A 367 -20.53 2.53 8.73
CA LEU A 367 -20.74 1.59 7.62
C LEU A 367 -20.62 0.10 7.97
N PRO A 368 -19.66 -0.37 8.80
CA PRO A 368 -19.55 -1.79 9.12
C PRO A 368 -20.82 -2.39 9.74
N ARG A 369 -21.61 -1.58 10.46
CA ARG A 369 -22.90 -1.96 11.07
C ARG A 369 -24.08 -1.85 10.11
N LEU A 370 -24.01 -0.92 9.16
CA LEU A 370 -25.09 -0.70 8.19
C LEU A 370 -25.09 -1.75 7.07
N ILE A 371 -23.91 -2.11 6.57
CA ILE A 371 -23.74 -2.95 5.38
C ILE A 371 -23.69 -4.43 5.76
N SER A 372 -24.54 -5.24 5.13
CA SER A 372 -24.61 -6.69 5.33
C SER A 372 -23.28 -7.38 5.04
N GLU A 373 -22.96 -8.44 5.78
CA GLU A 373 -21.68 -9.17 5.69
C GLU A 373 -21.40 -9.83 4.33
N THR A 374 -22.47 -10.10 3.58
CA THR A 374 -22.44 -10.63 2.20
C THR A 374 -21.94 -9.61 1.18
N GLN A 375 -21.83 -8.32 1.54
CA GLN A 375 -21.14 -7.28 0.76
C GLN A 375 -19.75 -7.03 1.34
N SER A 376 -18.70 -7.49 0.66
CA SER A 376 -17.33 -7.37 1.17
C SER A 376 -16.57 -6.14 0.67
N ALA A 377 -17.10 -5.40 -0.31
CA ALA A 377 -16.37 -4.28 -0.91
C ALA A 377 -16.47 -2.99 -0.08
N PHE A 378 -15.38 -2.23 -0.05
CA PHE A 378 -15.26 -0.89 0.56
C PHE A 378 -15.58 -0.76 2.06
N VAL A 379 -15.89 -1.86 2.76
CA VAL A 379 -16.09 -1.87 4.22
C VAL A 379 -14.76 -2.19 4.91
N ALA A 380 -14.43 -1.43 5.98
CA ALA A 380 -13.22 -1.67 6.76
C ALA A 380 -13.18 -3.09 7.33
N LYS A 381 -11.98 -3.65 7.50
CA LYS A 381 -11.72 -5.01 8.02
C LYS A 381 -12.28 -6.18 7.18
N ARG A 382 -12.99 -5.94 6.07
CA ARG A 382 -13.42 -6.98 5.11
C ARG A 382 -12.39 -7.13 3.99
N LEU A 383 -11.92 -8.34 3.73
CA LEU A 383 -10.94 -8.62 2.67
C LEU A 383 -11.64 -9.20 1.44
N ILE A 384 -11.16 -8.81 0.25
CA ILE A 384 -11.60 -9.41 -1.02
C ILE A 384 -11.36 -10.93 -1.07
N THR A 385 -10.33 -11.42 -0.37
CA THR A 385 -10.01 -12.84 -0.29
C THR A 385 -11.11 -13.65 0.39
N ASP A 386 -11.90 -13.05 1.29
CA ASP A 386 -12.98 -13.76 1.98
C ASP A 386 -14.08 -14.12 1.03
N ASN A 387 -14.49 -13.13 0.24
CA ASN A 387 -15.51 -13.27 -0.78
C ASN A 387 -15.12 -14.35 -1.80
N ILE A 388 -13.86 -14.30 -2.25
CA ILE A 388 -13.29 -15.32 -3.15
C ILE A 388 -13.35 -16.71 -2.52
N LEU A 389 -12.85 -16.87 -1.29
CA LEU A 389 -12.78 -18.19 -0.64
C LEU A 389 -14.18 -18.75 -0.35
N VAL A 390 -15.12 -17.91 0.08
CA VAL A 390 -16.54 -18.31 0.26
C VAL A 390 -17.15 -18.75 -1.07
N ALA A 391 -17.00 -17.97 -2.14
CA ALA A 391 -17.50 -18.34 -3.47
C ALA A 391 -16.92 -19.69 -3.94
N GLN A 392 -15.63 -19.92 -3.67
CA GLN A 392 -14.94 -21.15 -4.07
C GLN A 392 -15.38 -22.36 -3.25
N GLU A 393 -15.63 -22.19 -1.95
CA GLU A 393 -16.25 -23.25 -1.14
C GLU A 393 -17.65 -23.60 -1.65
N SER A 394 -18.45 -22.59 -2.05
CA SER A 394 -19.77 -22.79 -2.65
C SER A 394 -19.70 -23.53 -4.00
N PHE A 395 -18.84 -23.10 -4.92
CA PHE A 395 -18.62 -23.82 -6.19
C PHE A 395 -18.09 -25.23 -5.97
N HIS A 396 -17.24 -25.42 -4.97
CA HIS A 396 -16.76 -26.74 -4.60
C HIS A 396 -17.88 -27.62 -4.02
N ALA A 397 -18.80 -27.06 -3.23
CA ALA A 397 -19.97 -27.75 -2.71
C ALA A 397 -20.91 -28.20 -3.84
N LEU A 398 -21.20 -27.34 -4.83
CA LEU A 398 -21.98 -27.68 -6.04
C LEU A 398 -21.40 -28.87 -6.83
N ARG A 399 -20.12 -29.22 -6.62
CA ARG A 399 -19.45 -30.37 -7.24
C ARG A 399 -19.31 -31.60 -6.33
N THR A 400 -19.25 -31.42 -5.02
CA THR A 400 -18.85 -32.48 -4.07
C THR A 400 -19.90 -32.84 -3.03
N ASN A 401 -20.69 -31.88 -2.56
CA ASN A 401 -21.74 -32.12 -1.58
C ASN A 401 -22.95 -32.79 -2.26
N LYS A 402 -23.45 -33.90 -1.69
CA LYS A 402 -24.56 -34.68 -2.28
C LYS A 402 -25.77 -33.80 -2.61
N ARG A 403 -26.27 -33.03 -1.65
CA ARG A 403 -27.45 -32.17 -1.80
C ARG A 403 -27.21 -31.00 -2.75
N CYS A 404 -26.06 -30.33 -2.65
CA CYS A 404 -25.75 -29.18 -3.50
C CYS A 404 -25.58 -29.56 -4.98
N ARG A 405 -25.10 -30.78 -5.26
CA ARG A 405 -24.90 -31.26 -6.64
C ARG A 405 -26.20 -31.52 -7.38
N GLU A 406 -27.26 -31.84 -6.66
CA GLU A 406 -28.55 -32.28 -7.21
C GLU A 406 -29.54 -31.11 -7.24
N ASP A 407 -29.58 -30.29 -6.18
CA ASP A 407 -30.67 -29.34 -6.00
C ASP A 407 -30.30 -27.86 -6.22
N PHE A 408 -29.01 -27.49 -6.34
CA PHE A 408 -28.59 -26.08 -6.26
C PHE A 408 -27.87 -25.57 -7.50
N MET A 409 -27.89 -24.24 -7.65
CA MET A 409 -27.15 -23.50 -8.66
C MET A 409 -26.59 -22.18 -8.12
N ALA A 410 -25.66 -21.59 -8.87
CA ALA A 410 -25.17 -20.23 -8.66
C ALA A 410 -25.36 -19.40 -9.93
N ILE A 411 -25.76 -18.14 -9.76
CA ILE A 411 -25.97 -17.18 -10.84
C ILE A 411 -24.98 -16.04 -10.63
N LYS A 412 -24.10 -15.83 -11.61
CA LYS A 412 -23.16 -14.70 -11.62
C LYS A 412 -23.71 -13.61 -12.53
N THR A 413 -23.88 -12.41 -12.00
CA THR A 413 -24.36 -11.25 -12.74
C THR A 413 -23.33 -10.12 -12.79
N ASP A 414 -23.23 -9.43 -13.93
CA ASP A 414 -22.44 -8.19 -14.12
C ASP A 414 -23.41 -7.02 -14.30
N MET A 415 -23.26 -5.96 -13.51
CA MET A 415 -24.08 -4.76 -13.66
C MET A 415 -23.52 -3.83 -14.75
N SER A 416 -24.38 -3.45 -15.70
CA SER A 416 -23.99 -2.60 -16.82
C SER A 416 -23.85 -1.14 -16.36
N LYS A 417 -22.62 -0.64 -16.27
CA LYS A 417 -22.31 0.78 -15.95
C LYS A 417 -22.85 1.16 -14.56
N ALA A 418 -22.52 0.36 -13.57
CA ALA A 418 -23.11 0.40 -12.23
C ALA A 418 -23.15 1.80 -11.60
N TYR A 419 -22.05 2.55 -11.58
CA TYR A 419 -22.03 3.92 -11.03
C TYR A 419 -22.87 4.89 -11.86
N ASP A 420 -22.82 4.80 -13.19
CA ASP A 420 -23.33 5.83 -14.09
C ASP A 420 -24.87 5.83 -14.19
N ARG A 421 -25.52 4.76 -13.72
CA ARG A 421 -26.97 4.55 -13.82
C ARG A 421 -27.77 4.78 -12.54
N VAL A 422 -27.12 4.96 -11.39
CA VAL A 422 -27.83 5.07 -10.10
C VAL A 422 -28.75 6.29 -10.10
N GLU A 423 -30.05 6.07 -9.87
CA GLU A 423 -31.03 7.15 -9.76
C GLU A 423 -30.89 7.92 -8.45
N TRP A 424 -30.96 9.26 -8.53
CA TRP A 424 -30.71 10.13 -7.38
C TRP A 424 -31.85 10.11 -6.35
N SER A 425 -33.10 10.05 -6.80
CA SER A 425 -34.26 9.95 -5.91
C SER A 425 -34.24 8.66 -5.08
N PHE A 426 -33.75 7.56 -5.65
CA PHE A 426 -33.56 6.31 -4.94
C PHE A 426 -32.54 6.41 -3.80
N ILE A 427 -31.42 7.12 -4.01
CA ILE A 427 -30.41 7.34 -2.97
C ILE A 427 -31.04 8.06 -1.77
N ALA A 428 -31.76 9.17 -2.03
CA ALA A 428 -32.38 9.96 -0.98
C ALA A 428 -33.43 9.15 -0.20
N ALA A 429 -34.34 8.48 -0.92
CA ALA A 429 -35.38 7.64 -0.31
C ALA A 429 -34.79 6.51 0.55
N LEU A 430 -33.74 5.84 0.06
CA LEU A 430 -33.05 4.79 0.81
C LEU A 430 -32.42 5.34 2.09
N MET A 431 -31.70 6.46 2.01
CA MET A 431 -31.04 7.04 3.19
C MET A 431 -32.05 7.43 4.27
N LEU A 432 -33.15 8.07 3.89
CA LEU A 432 -34.24 8.39 4.82
C LEU A 432 -34.82 7.12 5.45
N LYS A 433 -35.07 6.06 4.64
CA LYS A 433 -35.57 4.78 5.15
C LYS A 433 -34.60 4.07 6.11
N MET A 434 -33.29 4.26 5.92
CA MET A 434 -32.26 3.73 6.82
C MET A 434 -32.15 4.50 8.16
N GLY A 435 -32.83 5.64 8.29
CA GLY A 435 -32.86 6.49 9.50
C GLY A 435 -31.85 7.64 9.50
N PHE A 436 -31.26 7.97 8.34
CA PHE A 436 -30.41 9.15 8.24
C PHE A 436 -31.24 10.43 8.38
N ASP A 437 -30.72 11.40 9.11
CA ASP A 437 -31.33 12.71 9.26
C ASP A 437 -31.47 13.44 7.91
N GLU A 438 -32.62 14.08 7.67
CA GLU A 438 -32.94 14.78 6.42
C GLU A 438 -31.86 15.80 6.06
N ARG A 439 -31.33 16.53 7.04
CA ARG A 439 -30.28 17.53 6.83
C ARG A 439 -29.00 16.89 6.27
N LEU A 440 -28.64 15.70 6.72
CA LEU A 440 -27.47 15.00 6.21
C LEU A 440 -27.72 14.50 4.78
N VAL A 441 -28.93 14.01 4.51
CA VAL A 441 -29.34 13.61 3.17
C VAL A 441 -29.23 14.80 2.22
N ASP A 442 -29.70 15.99 2.61
CA ASP A 442 -29.57 17.21 1.82
C ASP A 442 -28.12 17.60 1.53
N LEU A 443 -27.23 17.54 2.52
CA LEU A 443 -25.79 17.81 2.32
C LEU A 443 -25.17 16.86 1.29
N ILE A 444 -25.48 15.56 1.40
CA ILE A 444 -24.99 14.54 0.47
C ILE A 444 -25.60 14.74 -0.93
N MET A 445 -26.91 15.01 -1.00
CA MET A 445 -27.60 15.22 -2.27
C MET A 445 -27.14 16.51 -2.94
N CYS A 446 -26.86 17.58 -2.21
CA CYS A 446 -26.23 18.80 -2.75
C CYS A 446 -24.89 18.47 -3.44
N CYS A 447 -24.07 17.57 -2.87
CA CYS A 447 -22.83 17.12 -3.49
C CYS A 447 -23.07 16.34 -4.80
N VAL A 448 -24.10 15.49 -4.83
CA VAL A 448 -24.40 14.58 -5.94
C VAL A 448 -25.12 15.30 -7.10
N THR A 449 -26.11 16.13 -6.81
CA THR A 449 -27.04 16.69 -7.82
C THR A 449 -26.54 17.97 -8.48
N SER A 450 -25.73 18.79 -7.78
CA SER A 450 -25.23 20.09 -8.29
C SER A 450 -24.09 19.98 -9.32
N VAL A 451 -23.71 18.77 -9.73
CA VAL A 451 -22.56 18.52 -10.59
C VAL A 451 -22.80 18.93 -12.05
N SER A 452 -21.76 19.38 -12.74
CA SER A 452 -21.76 19.52 -14.20
C SER A 452 -20.50 18.92 -14.82
N TYR A 453 -20.67 18.24 -15.96
CA TYR A 453 -19.58 17.51 -16.62
C TYR A 453 -19.14 18.12 -17.94
N GLN A 454 -17.84 17.99 -18.23
CA GLN A 454 -17.26 18.15 -19.56
C GLN A 454 -16.42 16.92 -19.90
N VAL A 455 -16.46 16.44 -21.14
CA VAL A 455 -15.73 15.23 -21.55
C VAL A 455 -14.35 15.60 -22.09
N LEU A 456 -13.29 14.95 -21.59
CA LEU A 456 -11.93 15.14 -22.09
C LEU A 456 -11.67 14.24 -23.30
N VAL A 457 -11.78 14.80 -24.51
CA VAL A 457 -11.40 14.14 -25.76
C VAL A 457 -9.98 14.57 -26.13
N ASN A 458 -9.05 13.61 -26.18
CA ASN A 458 -7.63 13.85 -26.45
C ASN A 458 -6.97 14.97 -25.59
N GLY A 459 -7.51 15.18 -24.38
CA GLY A 459 -7.01 16.15 -23.40
C GLY A 459 -7.73 17.50 -23.39
N GLN A 460 -8.71 17.72 -24.29
CA GLN A 460 -9.50 18.95 -24.36
C GLN A 460 -10.92 18.73 -23.81
N PRO A 461 -11.44 19.64 -22.96
CA PRO A 461 -12.79 19.55 -22.42
C PRO A 461 -13.81 19.97 -23.47
N ARG A 462 -14.81 19.12 -23.68
CA ARG A 462 -15.84 19.28 -24.72
C ARG A 462 -17.23 19.06 -24.14
N GLY A 463 -18.17 19.83 -24.69
CA GLY A 463 -19.57 19.83 -24.28
C GLY A 463 -19.80 20.39 -22.87
N ARG A 464 -21.07 20.37 -22.45
CA ARG A 464 -21.52 20.59 -21.09
C ARG A 464 -22.72 19.68 -20.84
N ILE A 465 -22.64 18.87 -19.79
CA ILE A 465 -23.66 17.86 -19.47
C ILE A 465 -24.14 18.11 -18.04
N PHE A 466 -25.44 18.23 -17.88
CA PHE A 466 -26.12 18.31 -16.59
C PHE A 466 -26.79 16.96 -16.34
N PRO A 467 -26.18 16.09 -15.52
CA PRO A 467 -26.73 14.78 -15.24
C PRO A 467 -28.02 14.90 -14.41
N LYS A 468 -28.89 13.90 -14.53
CA LYS A 468 -30.06 13.69 -13.66
C LYS A 468 -29.96 12.39 -12.85
N ARG A 469 -28.91 11.60 -13.11
CA ARG A 469 -28.57 10.36 -12.40
C ARG A 469 -27.08 10.08 -12.48
N GLY A 470 -26.64 9.10 -11.72
CA GLY A 470 -25.28 8.54 -11.73
C GLY A 470 -24.38 9.12 -10.64
N LEU A 471 -23.36 8.34 -10.29
CA LEU A 471 -22.34 8.66 -9.30
C LEU A 471 -20.96 8.86 -9.97
N ARG A 472 -20.12 9.70 -9.37
CA ARG A 472 -18.80 10.07 -9.93
C ARG A 472 -17.75 8.97 -9.73
N GLN A 473 -17.22 8.43 -10.81
CA GLN A 473 -16.09 7.48 -10.75
C GLN A 473 -14.77 8.20 -10.44
N GLY A 474 -14.41 8.31 -9.16
CA GLY A 474 -13.20 9.00 -8.70
C GLY A 474 -13.43 9.99 -7.55
N ASP A 475 -14.69 10.18 -7.17
CA ASP A 475 -15.13 10.94 -6.01
C ASP A 475 -15.06 10.09 -4.73
N PRO A 476 -14.48 10.58 -3.61
CA PRO A 476 -14.36 9.82 -2.37
C PRO A 476 -15.69 9.26 -1.81
N LEU A 477 -16.79 10.00 -1.95
CA LEU A 477 -18.10 9.63 -1.40
C LEU A 477 -18.83 8.54 -2.23
N SER A 478 -18.66 8.57 -3.56
CA SER A 478 -19.46 7.75 -4.49
C SER A 478 -19.41 6.23 -4.23
N PRO A 479 -18.27 5.58 -3.89
CA PRO A 479 -18.26 4.15 -3.59
C PRO A 479 -19.13 3.75 -2.39
N PHE A 480 -19.26 4.64 -1.40
CA PHE A 480 -20.01 4.38 -0.17
C PHE A 480 -21.51 4.53 -0.38
N LEU A 481 -21.93 5.52 -1.16
CA LEU A 481 -23.31 5.64 -1.61
C LEU A 481 -23.72 4.44 -2.48
N PHE A 482 -22.81 3.96 -3.33
CA PHE A 482 -23.09 2.78 -4.14
C PHE A 482 -23.33 1.52 -3.30
N ILE A 483 -22.49 1.23 -2.30
CA ILE A 483 -22.72 0.05 -1.45
C ILE A 483 -23.97 0.19 -0.58
N LEU A 484 -24.34 1.41 -0.16
CA LEU A 484 -25.63 1.64 0.49
C LEU A 484 -26.76 1.27 -0.47
N CYS A 485 -26.71 1.73 -1.73
CA CYS A 485 -27.71 1.34 -2.74
C CYS A 485 -27.77 -0.18 -2.96
N THR A 486 -26.66 -0.90 -2.87
CA THR A 486 -26.68 -2.37 -2.96
C THR A 486 -27.27 -3.06 -1.73
N GLU A 487 -27.32 -2.39 -0.57
CA GLU A 487 -27.95 -2.91 0.64
C GLU A 487 -29.47 -3.11 0.43
N ALA A 488 -30.12 -2.27 -0.38
CA ALA A 488 -31.51 -2.46 -0.75
C ALA A 488 -31.76 -3.79 -1.49
N LEU A 489 -30.89 -4.13 -2.44
CA LEU A 489 -30.96 -5.43 -3.13
C LEU A 489 -30.73 -6.59 -2.16
N ILE A 490 -29.77 -6.44 -1.23
CA ILE A 490 -29.49 -7.46 -0.20
C ILE A 490 -30.71 -7.63 0.73
N SER A 491 -31.34 -6.54 1.15
CA SER A 491 -32.56 -6.58 1.97
C SER A 491 -33.71 -7.29 1.26
N LEU A 492 -33.91 -7.06 -0.05
CA LEU A 492 -34.91 -7.80 -0.84
C LEU A 492 -34.63 -9.30 -0.86
N LEU A 493 -33.37 -9.70 -1.08
CA LEU A 493 -32.96 -11.11 -1.10
C LEU A 493 -33.11 -11.77 0.28
N ASN A 494 -32.75 -11.07 1.34
CA ASN A 494 -32.95 -11.53 2.72
C ASN A 494 -34.44 -11.70 3.04
N GLY A 495 -35.28 -10.76 2.61
CA GLY A 495 -36.73 -10.85 2.76
C GLY A 495 -37.33 -12.06 2.03
N ALA A 496 -36.93 -12.29 0.78
CA ALA A 496 -37.36 -13.48 0.03
C ALA A 496 -36.87 -14.80 0.66
N GLU A 497 -35.70 -14.80 1.31
CA GLU A 497 -35.23 -15.96 2.09
C GLU A 497 -36.04 -16.16 3.39
N LEU A 498 -36.44 -15.08 4.07
CA LEU A 498 -37.33 -15.12 5.24
C LEU A 498 -38.73 -15.62 4.88
N GLU A 499 -39.26 -15.16 3.75
CA GLU A 499 -40.55 -15.58 3.18
C GLU A 499 -40.48 -16.98 2.54
N LYS A 500 -39.31 -17.63 2.55
CA LYS A 500 -39.04 -18.97 1.98
C LYS A 500 -39.27 -19.08 0.47
N GLN A 501 -39.29 -17.95 -0.24
CA GLN A 501 -39.38 -17.91 -1.70
C GLN A 501 -38.04 -18.30 -2.36
N ILE A 502 -36.92 -18.01 -1.69
CA ILE A 502 -35.57 -18.43 -2.11
C ILE A 502 -34.93 -19.24 -0.99
N VAL A 503 -34.17 -20.28 -1.35
CA VAL A 503 -33.37 -21.06 -0.40
C VAL A 503 -31.89 -20.95 -0.75
N GLY A 504 -31.13 -20.27 0.11
CA GLY A 504 -29.68 -20.14 -0.03
C GLY A 504 -28.91 -21.46 0.10
N LEU A 505 -27.72 -21.51 -0.50
CA LEU A 505 -26.83 -22.68 -0.46
C LEU A 505 -26.16 -22.82 0.92
N ARG A 506 -26.09 -24.06 1.43
CA ARG A 506 -25.25 -24.42 2.59
C ARG A 506 -24.09 -25.30 2.14
N VAL A 507 -22.86 -24.85 2.37
CA VAL A 507 -21.66 -25.62 2.03
C VAL A 507 -21.60 -26.95 2.82
N ALA A 508 -21.92 -26.89 4.12
CA ALA A 508 -22.05 -28.02 5.03
C ALA A 508 -23.22 -27.80 6.01
N ARG A 509 -23.62 -28.83 6.77
CA ARG A 509 -24.78 -28.76 7.68
C ARG A 509 -24.65 -27.66 8.75
N ALA A 510 -23.44 -27.47 9.29
CA ALA A 510 -23.11 -26.46 10.29
C ALA A 510 -22.64 -25.12 9.70
N SER A 511 -22.53 -25.00 8.37
CA SER A 511 -22.20 -23.73 7.71
C SER A 511 -23.45 -22.83 7.58
N PRO A 512 -23.29 -21.49 7.57
CA PRO A 512 -24.39 -20.57 7.31
C PRO A 512 -25.00 -20.79 5.93
N ARG A 513 -26.28 -20.40 5.78
CA ARG A 513 -26.92 -20.27 4.45
C ARG A 513 -26.38 -19.03 3.76
N ILE A 514 -26.13 -19.15 2.47
CA ILE A 514 -25.69 -18.04 1.63
C ILE A 514 -26.58 -18.04 0.40
N SER A 515 -27.47 -17.06 0.32
CA SER A 515 -28.31 -16.78 -0.87
C SER A 515 -27.63 -15.83 -1.84
N HIS A 516 -26.69 -15.01 -1.37
CA HIS A 516 -26.00 -14.03 -2.20
C HIS A 516 -24.63 -13.64 -1.65
N LEU A 517 -23.74 -13.18 -2.53
CA LEU A 517 -22.41 -12.70 -2.22
C LEU A 517 -22.00 -11.62 -3.21
N LEU A 518 -21.77 -10.40 -2.72
CA LEU A 518 -21.51 -9.21 -3.53
C LEU A 518 -20.12 -8.64 -3.23
N PHE A 519 -19.47 -8.17 -4.28
CA PHE A 519 -18.27 -7.35 -4.20
C PHE A 519 -18.46 -6.13 -5.09
N ALA A 520 -18.99 -5.06 -4.50
CA ALA A 520 -19.48 -3.90 -5.25
C ALA A 520 -20.51 -4.32 -6.31
N ASP A 521 -20.18 -4.17 -7.60
CA ASP A 521 -21.06 -4.51 -8.73
C ASP A 521 -21.00 -5.97 -9.15
N ASP A 522 -19.94 -6.70 -8.80
CA ASP A 522 -19.83 -8.15 -9.05
C ASP A 522 -20.72 -8.91 -8.06
N SER A 523 -21.75 -9.59 -8.56
CA SER A 523 -22.74 -10.28 -7.71
C SER A 523 -22.84 -11.77 -8.04
N LEU A 524 -22.89 -12.60 -7.00
CA LEU A 524 -23.19 -14.03 -7.05
C LEU A 524 -24.47 -14.30 -6.25
N PHE A 525 -25.44 -14.95 -6.86
CA PHE A 525 -26.65 -15.44 -6.21
C PHE A 525 -26.62 -16.96 -6.15
N PHE A 526 -27.16 -17.54 -5.08
CA PHE A 526 -27.22 -18.97 -4.83
C PHE A 526 -28.65 -19.33 -4.45
N CYS A 527 -29.22 -20.27 -5.18
CA CYS A 527 -30.58 -20.75 -4.96
C CYS A 527 -30.69 -22.23 -5.34
N LYS A 528 -31.85 -22.82 -5.09
CA LYS A 528 -32.14 -24.12 -5.71
C LYS A 528 -32.30 -23.97 -7.22
N ALA A 529 -31.95 -25.02 -7.95
CA ALA A 529 -32.21 -25.15 -9.38
C ALA A 529 -33.70 -25.44 -9.63
N GLU A 530 -34.58 -24.51 -9.23
CA GLU A 530 -36.03 -24.59 -9.38
C GLU A 530 -36.51 -23.33 -10.15
N LEU A 531 -37.42 -23.50 -11.12
CA LEU A 531 -37.89 -22.39 -11.96
C LEU A 531 -38.56 -21.27 -11.16
N SER A 532 -39.27 -21.61 -10.08
CA SER A 532 -39.90 -20.64 -9.18
C SER A 532 -38.88 -19.72 -8.52
N GLN A 533 -37.78 -20.26 -7.98
CA GLN A 533 -36.74 -19.46 -7.34
C GLN A 533 -35.94 -18.62 -8.34
N CYS A 534 -35.73 -19.14 -9.56
CA CYS A 534 -35.11 -18.35 -10.63
C CYS A 534 -35.97 -17.15 -11.02
N LYS A 535 -37.29 -17.31 -11.12
CA LYS A 535 -38.24 -16.22 -11.38
C LYS A 535 -38.21 -15.18 -10.26
N GLU A 536 -38.27 -15.61 -9.00
CA GLU A 536 -38.21 -14.71 -7.85
C GLU A 536 -36.93 -13.84 -7.86
N ILE A 537 -35.76 -14.44 -8.17
CA ILE A 537 -34.52 -13.66 -8.30
C ILE A 537 -34.61 -12.60 -9.40
N ILE A 538 -35.21 -12.94 -10.55
CA ILE A 538 -35.41 -11.98 -11.65
C ILE A 538 -36.38 -10.87 -11.24
N ASP A 539 -37.48 -11.22 -10.58
CA ASP A 539 -38.48 -10.26 -10.12
C ASP A 539 -37.87 -9.27 -9.11
N ILE A 540 -37.07 -9.76 -8.15
CA ILE A 540 -36.30 -8.92 -7.23
C ILE A 540 -35.35 -7.98 -7.99
N LEU A 541 -34.62 -8.52 -8.97
CA LEU A 541 -33.67 -7.73 -9.76
C LEU A 541 -34.38 -6.69 -10.64
N ASP A 542 -35.58 -6.97 -11.12
CA ASP A 542 -36.41 -6.05 -11.89
C ASP A 542 -36.99 -4.93 -11.02
N ILE A 543 -37.55 -5.27 -9.85
CA ILE A 543 -38.00 -4.28 -8.85
C ILE A 543 -36.83 -3.36 -8.46
N TYR A 544 -35.69 -3.95 -8.10
CA TYR A 544 -34.50 -3.18 -7.77
C TYR A 544 -34.01 -2.34 -8.95
N GLY A 545 -34.03 -2.88 -10.17
CA GLY A 545 -33.60 -2.19 -11.38
C GLY A 545 -34.48 -0.99 -11.75
N LYS A 546 -35.81 -1.12 -11.61
CA LYS A 546 -36.79 -0.05 -11.82
C LYS A 546 -36.63 1.11 -10.83
N ALA A 547 -36.35 0.80 -9.57
CA ALA A 547 -36.15 1.81 -8.54
C ALA A 547 -34.76 2.46 -8.61
N SER A 548 -33.69 1.67 -8.74
CA SER A 548 -32.31 2.15 -8.66
C SER A 548 -31.71 2.60 -9.99
N GLY A 549 -32.32 2.23 -11.12
CA GLY A 549 -31.76 2.38 -12.48
C GLY A 549 -30.70 1.35 -12.85
N GLN A 550 -30.35 0.42 -11.95
CA GLN A 550 -29.40 -0.65 -12.24
C GLN A 550 -29.93 -1.61 -13.32
N ARG A 551 -29.02 -2.15 -14.13
CA ARG A 551 -29.36 -3.09 -15.20
C ARG A 551 -28.32 -4.19 -15.33
N ILE A 552 -28.78 -5.42 -15.38
CA ILE A 552 -27.93 -6.60 -15.59
C ILE A 552 -27.43 -6.64 -17.03
N ASN A 553 -26.18 -7.05 -17.19
CA ASN A 553 -25.59 -7.39 -18.47
C ASN A 553 -25.71 -8.89 -18.73
N THR A 554 -26.76 -9.29 -19.43
CA THR A 554 -27.03 -10.71 -19.77
C THR A 554 -25.88 -11.36 -20.55
N SER A 555 -25.17 -10.60 -21.40
CA SER A 555 -24.05 -11.11 -22.22
C SER A 555 -22.79 -11.49 -21.43
N LYS A 556 -22.65 -10.97 -20.20
CA LYS A 556 -21.53 -11.27 -19.31
C LYS A 556 -21.94 -12.07 -18.07
N SER A 557 -23.24 -12.25 -17.88
CA SER A 557 -23.79 -13.05 -16.79
C SER A 557 -23.69 -14.53 -17.15
N SER A 558 -23.53 -15.38 -16.14
CA SER A 558 -23.31 -16.82 -16.34
C SER A 558 -23.88 -17.64 -15.19
N MET A 559 -24.13 -18.92 -15.43
CA MET A 559 -24.74 -19.83 -14.45
C MET A 559 -23.87 -21.06 -14.19
N PHE A 560 -23.90 -21.53 -12.95
CA PHE A 560 -23.19 -22.72 -12.50
C PHE A 560 -24.20 -23.66 -11.86
N PHE A 561 -24.37 -24.83 -12.44
CA PHE A 561 -25.28 -25.83 -11.90
C PHE A 561 -24.54 -26.85 -11.06
N GLY A 562 -25.25 -27.45 -10.11
CA GLY A 562 -24.80 -28.68 -9.47
C GLY A 562 -24.47 -29.77 -10.49
N ASN A 563 -23.45 -30.57 -10.21
CA ASN A 563 -22.94 -31.59 -11.14
C ASN A 563 -23.98 -32.65 -11.58
N ARG A 564 -25.07 -32.82 -10.84
CA ARG A 564 -26.11 -33.82 -11.07
C ARG A 564 -27.47 -33.21 -11.42
N VAL A 565 -27.57 -31.89 -11.59
CA VAL A 565 -28.78 -31.24 -12.10
C VAL A 565 -29.04 -31.73 -13.54
N GLU A 566 -30.29 -32.12 -13.81
CA GLU A 566 -30.72 -32.68 -15.09
C GLU A 566 -30.55 -31.70 -16.26
N ALA A 567 -30.26 -32.24 -17.45
CA ALA A 567 -30.01 -31.43 -18.65
C ALA A 567 -31.25 -30.70 -19.16
N ALA A 568 -32.44 -31.29 -19.02
CA ALA A 568 -33.72 -30.67 -19.39
C ALA A 568 -33.97 -29.42 -18.53
N LEU A 569 -33.91 -29.58 -17.20
CA LEU A 569 -34.08 -28.50 -16.24
C LEU A 569 -33.06 -27.35 -16.44
N LYS A 570 -31.80 -27.67 -16.78
CA LYS A 570 -30.80 -26.65 -17.14
C LYS A 570 -31.21 -25.83 -18.35
N LYS A 571 -31.83 -26.45 -19.35
CA LYS A 571 -32.31 -25.77 -20.56
C LYS A 571 -33.46 -24.82 -20.20
N ASP A 572 -34.43 -25.29 -19.43
CA ASP A 572 -35.58 -24.48 -19.01
C ASP A 572 -35.14 -23.27 -18.19
N ILE A 573 -34.21 -23.46 -17.25
CA ILE A 573 -33.65 -22.37 -16.44
C ILE A 573 -32.88 -21.35 -17.30
N LYS A 574 -32.13 -21.81 -18.32
CA LYS A 574 -31.44 -20.90 -19.25
C LYS A 574 -32.41 -20.03 -20.03
N GLU A 575 -33.52 -20.61 -20.47
CA GLU A 575 -34.57 -19.89 -21.20
C GLU A 575 -35.25 -18.85 -20.30
N VAL A 576 -35.59 -19.20 -19.06
CA VAL A 576 -36.18 -18.26 -18.08
C VAL A 576 -35.23 -17.11 -17.73
N LEU A 577 -33.96 -17.40 -17.47
CA LEU A 577 -32.98 -16.38 -17.07
C LEU A 577 -32.42 -15.56 -18.25
N GLY A 578 -32.62 -16.02 -19.49
CA GLY A 578 -32.09 -15.38 -20.69
C GLY A 578 -30.55 -15.36 -20.76
N PHE A 579 -29.88 -16.24 -20.01
CA PHE A 579 -28.42 -16.36 -19.98
C PHE A 579 -27.98 -17.54 -20.85
N THR A 580 -27.14 -17.26 -21.86
CA THR A 580 -26.64 -18.29 -22.79
C THR A 580 -25.35 -18.96 -22.33
N SER A 581 -24.64 -18.35 -21.36
CA SER A 581 -23.31 -18.80 -20.93
C SER A 581 -23.36 -19.69 -19.69
N GLU A 582 -22.89 -20.93 -19.82
CA GLU A 582 -22.53 -21.75 -18.66
C GLU A 582 -21.17 -21.30 -18.12
N GLY A 583 -21.09 -21.09 -16.80
CA GLY A 583 -19.88 -20.73 -16.07
C GLY A 583 -18.96 -21.93 -15.82
N GLY A 584 -17.77 -21.66 -15.25
CA GLY A 584 -16.85 -22.72 -14.77
C GLY A 584 -15.43 -22.56 -15.29
N MET A 585 -15.27 -21.91 -16.44
CA MET A 585 -13.97 -21.66 -17.09
C MET A 585 -13.55 -20.19 -17.04
N GLY A 586 -14.34 -19.33 -16.40
CA GLY A 586 -14.12 -17.89 -16.31
C GLY A 586 -13.29 -17.46 -15.11
N MET A 587 -13.30 -16.14 -14.88
CA MET A 587 -12.62 -15.51 -13.75
C MET A 587 -13.63 -14.79 -12.86
N TYR A 588 -13.53 -14.98 -11.55
CA TYR A 588 -14.25 -14.24 -10.53
C TYR A 588 -13.25 -13.42 -9.70
N LEU A 589 -13.45 -12.10 -9.64
CA LEU A 589 -12.54 -11.17 -8.96
C LEU A 589 -11.07 -11.37 -9.34
N GLY A 590 -10.80 -11.71 -10.60
CA GLY A 590 -9.44 -11.90 -11.11
C GLY A 590 -8.76 -13.23 -10.74
N LEU A 591 -9.50 -14.19 -10.17
CA LEU A 591 -9.06 -15.58 -9.95
C LEU A 591 -9.98 -16.59 -10.68
N PRO A 592 -9.50 -17.81 -10.98
CA PRO A 592 -10.31 -18.82 -11.67
C PRO A 592 -11.57 -19.19 -10.88
N GLU A 593 -12.72 -19.25 -11.55
CA GLU A 593 -14.01 -19.62 -10.94
C GLU A 593 -14.01 -21.05 -10.41
N GLN A 594 -13.38 -21.97 -11.16
CA GLN A 594 -13.28 -23.37 -10.76
C GLN A 594 -11.83 -23.84 -10.80
N ILE A 595 -11.40 -24.47 -9.70
CA ILE A 595 -10.08 -25.10 -9.63
C ILE A 595 -10.23 -26.62 -9.84
N CYS A 596 -10.40 -27.03 -11.10
CA CYS A 596 -10.43 -28.43 -11.54
C CYS A 596 -9.22 -28.79 -12.43
N GLY A 597 -8.95 -30.08 -12.58
CA GLY A 597 -7.85 -30.57 -13.41
C GLY A 597 -6.45 -30.09 -12.96
N SER A 598 -5.54 -29.95 -13.93
CA SER A 598 -4.14 -29.61 -13.73
C SER A 598 -3.97 -28.19 -13.16
N LYS A 599 -3.45 -28.09 -11.92
CA LYS A 599 -3.19 -26.80 -11.26
C LYS A 599 -2.13 -25.98 -11.98
N MET A 600 -1.19 -26.64 -12.66
CA MET A 600 -0.21 -25.98 -13.52
C MET A 600 -0.88 -25.20 -14.67
N LYS A 601 -1.93 -25.77 -15.29
CA LYS A 601 -2.68 -25.07 -16.34
C LYS A 601 -3.54 -23.95 -15.75
N VAL A 602 -4.23 -24.20 -14.63
CA VAL A 602 -5.10 -23.21 -13.98
C VAL A 602 -4.34 -21.94 -13.57
N PHE A 603 -3.10 -22.06 -13.09
CA PHE A 603 -2.30 -20.92 -12.63
C PHE A 603 -1.26 -20.41 -13.64
N SER A 604 -1.25 -20.90 -14.89
CA SER A 604 -0.28 -20.44 -15.91
C SER A 604 -0.42 -18.95 -16.22
N PHE A 605 -1.64 -18.40 -16.12
CA PHE A 605 -1.91 -16.97 -16.35
C PHE A 605 -1.08 -16.05 -15.44
N VAL A 606 -0.66 -16.52 -14.26
CA VAL A 606 0.18 -15.75 -13.32
C VAL A 606 1.55 -15.52 -13.95
N GLN A 607 2.12 -16.57 -14.54
CA GLN A 607 3.37 -16.50 -15.29
C GLN A 607 3.22 -15.61 -16.53
N ASP A 608 2.14 -15.77 -17.30
CA ASP A 608 1.89 -14.97 -18.50
C ASP A 608 1.77 -13.48 -18.19
N ARG A 609 1.11 -13.14 -17.07
CA ARG A 609 1.00 -11.76 -16.59
C ARG A 609 2.36 -11.18 -16.21
N LEU A 610 3.22 -11.96 -15.54
CA LEU A 610 4.58 -11.52 -15.20
C LEU A 610 5.42 -11.35 -16.47
N ASN A 611 5.44 -12.34 -17.37
CA ASN A 611 6.15 -12.28 -18.64
C ASN A 611 5.71 -11.08 -19.48
N GLY A 612 4.40 -10.82 -19.56
CA GLY A 612 3.87 -9.65 -20.25
C GLY A 612 4.35 -8.32 -19.68
N ARG A 613 4.66 -8.23 -18.38
CA ARG A 613 5.25 -7.02 -17.78
C ARG A 613 6.75 -6.95 -18.01
N VAL A 614 7.47 -8.05 -17.73
CA VAL A 614 8.94 -8.13 -17.86
C VAL A 614 9.38 -7.91 -19.31
N ASN A 615 8.66 -8.46 -20.29
CA ASN A 615 8.97 -8.27 -21.71
C ASN A 615 8.77 -6.81 -22.18
N ASN A 616 7.92 -6.04 -21.49
CA ASN A 616 7.74 -4.61 -21.76
C ASN A 616 8.80 -3.74 -21.07
N TRP A 617 9.59 -4.29 -20.16
CA TRP A 617 10.72 -3.58 -19.58
C TRP A 617 11.90 -3.61 -20.53
N SER A 618 12.30 -2.44 -21.04
CA SER A 618 13.56 -2.32 -21.77
C SER A 618 14.71 -2.47 -20.77
N SER A 619 15.27 -3.68 -20.66
CA SER A 619 16.41 -3.98 -19.78
C SER A 619 17.64 -3.12 -20.11
N ARG A 620 17.72 -2.59 -21.33
CA ARG A 620 18.77 -1.66 -21.79
C ARG A 620 18.70 -0.29 -21.11
N LEU A 621 17.52 0.12 -20.63
CA LEU A 621 17.30 1.42 -20.01
C LEU A 621 17.33 1.39 -18.47
N LEU A 622 17.64 0.25 -17.84
CA LEU A 622 17.62 0.14 -16.38
C LEU A 622 19.00 -0.23 -15.82
N SER A 623 19.47 0.55 -14.86
CA SER A 623 20.61 0.18 -14.00
C SER A 623 20.23 -1.00 -13.08
N LYS A 624 21.23 -1.60 -12.41
CA LYS A 624 20.98 -2.69 -11.44
C LYS A 624 20.05 -2.24 -10.29
N GLY A 625 20.20 -1.02 -9.77
CA GLY A 625 19.27 -0.47 -8.78
C GLY A 625 17.86 -0.27 -9.34
N GLY A 626 17.74 0.22 -10.59
CA GLY A 626 16.46 0.27 -11.31
C GLY A 626 15.80 -1.11 -11.48
N LYS A 627 16.57 -2.17 -11.71
CA LYS A 627 16.07 -3.55 -11.77
C LYS A 627 15.64 -4.09 -10.41
N GLU A 628 16.40 -3.82 -9.35
CA GLU A 628 16.03 -4.21 -7.97
C GLU A 628 14.64 -3.66 -7.62
N VAL A 629 14.42 -2.38 -7.93
CA VAL A 629 13.14 -1.68 -7.74
C VAL A 629 12.01 -2.34 -8.53
N GLN A 630 12.18 -2.61 -9.83
CA GLN A 630 11.13 -3.23 -10.66
C GLN A 630 10.79 -4.65 -10.17
N ILE A 631 11.80 -5.41 -9.75
CA ILE A 631 11.59 -6.76 -9.20
C ILE A 631 10.75 -6.69 -7.92
N LYS A 632 11.18 -5.88 -6.95
CA LYS A 632 10.49 -5.79 -5.65
C LYS A 632 9.10 -5.17 -5.76
N ALA A 633 8.96 -4.09 -6.52
CA ALA A 633 7.71 -3.34 -6.61
C ALA A 633 6.67 -3.96 -7.56
N VAL A 634 7.12 -4.70 -8.59
CA VAL A 634 6.23 -5.20 -9.64
C VAL A 634 6.29 -6.71 -9.81
N ALA A 635 7.48 -7.31 -9.96
CA ALA A 635 7.58 -8.75 -10.22
C ALA A 635 7.07 -9.56 -9.03
N GLN A 636 7.65 -9.33 -7.85
CA GLN A 636 7.28 -10.01 -6.61
C GLN A 636 5.87 -9.66 -6.14
N ALA A 637 5.40 -8.45 -6.42
CA ALA A 637 4.04 -8.03 -6.09
C ALA A 637 2.96 -8.60 -7.03
N SER A 638 3.32 -9.04 -8.24
CA SER A 638 2.34 -9.43 -9.27
C SER A 638 1.57 -10.71 -8.95
N SER A 639 2.18 -11.62 -8.19
CA SER A 639 1.59 -12.89 -7.76
C SER A 639 0.96 -12.84 -6.36
N THR A 640 1.25 -11.81 -5.56
CA THR A 640 0.77 -11.67 -4.16
C THR A 640 -0.73 -11.89 -4.03
N TYR A 641 -1.52 -11.35 -4.95
CA TYR A 641 -2.98 -11.48 -4.93
C TYR A 641 -3.49 -12.92 -5.09
N VAL A 642 -2.80 -13.73 -5.91
CA VAL A 642 -3.15 -15.14 -6.10
C VAL A 642 -2.63 -15.97 -4.92
N MET A 643 -1.39 -15.69 -4.51
CA MET A 643 -0.73 -16.33 -3.38
C MET A 643 -1.43 -16.11 -2.04
N SER A 644 -2.15 -15.00 -1.87
CA SER A 644 -2.93 -14.73 -0.66
C SER A 644 -4.17 -15.62 -0.51
N SER A 645 -4.59 -16.30 -1.58
CA SER A 645 -5.77 -17.18 -1.58
C SER A 645 -5.41 -18.64 -1.81
N TYR A 646 -4.31 -18.91 -2.54
CA TYR A 646 -3.92 -20.25 -2.96
C TYR A 646 -2.42 -20.49 -2.83
N LEU A 647 -2.06 -21.74 -2.55
CA LEU A 647 -0.70 -22.21 -2.68
C LEU A 647 -0.45 -22.47 -4.16
N LEU A 648 0.50 -21.76 -4.76
CA LEU A 648 0.89 -22.03 -6.14
C LEU A 648 1.69 -23.33 -6.21
N PRO A 649 1.48 -24.16 -7.25
CA PRO A 649 2.32 -25.34 -7.47
C PRO A 649 3.79 -24.95 -7.63
N GLN A 650 4.70 -25.79 -7.14
CA GLN A 650 6.15 -25.54 -7.18
C GLN A 650 6.65 -25.21 -8.59
N GLY A 651 6.18 -25.94 -9.61
CA GLY A 651 6.55 -25.65 -10.99
C GLY A 651 6.11 -24.27 -11.51
N ILE A 652 5.12 -23.61 -10.91
CA ILE A 652 4.78 -22.21 -11.21
C ILE A 652 5.73 -21.26 -10.47
N THR A 653 5.98 -21.48 -9.18
CA THR A 653 6.91 -20.65 -8.41
C THR A 653 8.33 -20.69 -8.97
N ASP A 654 8.78 -21.85 -9.45
CA ASP A 654 10.10 -22.01 -10.10
C ASP A 654 10.17 -21.25 -11.42
N LYS A 655 9.08 -21.21 -12.19
CA LYS A 655 9.00 -20.42 -13.41
C LYS A 655 8.98 -18.92 -13.11
N LEU A 656 8.29 -18.47 -12.07
CA LEU A 656 8.32 -17.07 -11.62
C LEU A 656 9.73 -16.67 -11.13
N ARG A 657 10.38 -17.55 -10.36
CA ARG A 657 11.77 -17.41 -9.94
C ARG A 657 12.69 -17.27 -11.15
N SER A 658 12.58 -18.18 -12.12
CA SER A 658 13.37 -18.17 -13.36
C SER A 658 13.16 -16.91 -14.20
N THR A 659 11.93 -16.44 -14.38
CA THR A 659 11.66 -15.18 -15.09
C THR A 659 12.32 -13.99 -14.37
N THR A 660 12.24 -13.95 -13.03
CA THR A 660 12.80 -12.87 -12.22
C THR A 660 14.32 -12.88 -12.22
N SER A 661 14.93 -14.05 -12.08
CA SER A 661 16.39 -14.23 -12.10
C SER A 661 16.99 -13.91 -13.47
N ASN A 662 16.36 -14.38 -14.56
CA ASN A 662 16.76 -14.03 -15.92
C ASN A 662 16.66 -12.52 -16.16
N PHE A 663 15.63 -11.85 -15.65
CA PHE A 663 15.53 -10.40 -15.76
C PHE A 663 16.63 -9.67 -14.97
N TRP A 664 16.94 -10.12 -13.76
CA TRP A 664 18.03 -9.56 -12.94
C TRP A 664 19.39 -9.64 -13.64
N TRP A 665 19.72 -10.83 -14.17
CA TRP A 665 21.03 -11.11 -14.77
C TRP A 665 21.18 -10.65 -16.23
N SER A 666 20.07 -10.49 -16.97
CA SER A 666 20.13 -10.00 -18.36
C SER A 666 20.83 -8.63 -18.47
N SER A 667 21.58 -8.39 -19.54
CA SER A 667 22.16 -7.07 -19.87
C SER A 667 21.54 -6.49 -21.14
N LYS A 668 21.16 -7.35 -22.09
CA LYS A 668 20.37 -7.05 -23.29
C LYS A 668 19.04 -7.82 -23.26
N GLN A 669 17.99 -7.29 -23.88
CA GLN A 669 16.69 -7.98 -24.00
C GLN A 669 16.91 -9.31 -24.76
N ASN A 670 16.50 -10.44 -24.16
CA ASN A 670 16.74 -11.82 -24.63
C ASN A 670 18.17 -12.39 -24.56
N SER A 671 19.12 -11.74 -23.89
CA SER A 671 20.36 -12.44 -23.47
C SER A 671 20.10 -13.22 -22.18
N ARG A 672 20.41 -14.54 -22.16
CA ARG A 672 20.55 -15.27 -20.89
C ARG A 672 21.81 -14.73 -20.23
N GLY A 673 21.65 -13.73 -19.36
CA GLY A 673 22.77 -13.16 -18.62
C GLY A 673 23.39 -14.22 -17.70
N LEU A 674 24.70 -14.11 -17.45
CA LEU A 674 25.41 -15.03 -16.57
C LEU A 674 24.91 -14.89 -15.14
N HIS A 675 24.53 -16.01 -14.52
CA HIS A 675 24.13 -16.07 -13.11
C HIS A 675 25.39 -16.23 -12.26
N TRP A 676 25.88 -15.13 -11.69
CA TRP A 676 27.15 -15.11 -10.94
C TRP A 676 27.06 -15.76 -9.56
N ILE A 677 25.91 -15.64 -8.91
CA ILE A 677 25.62 -16.17 -7.56
C ILE A 677 24.31 -16.94 -7.62
N ALA A 678 24.18 -17.97 -6.77
CA ALA A 678 22.95 -18.72 -6.58
C ALA A 678 21.79 -17.80 -6.20
N TRP A 679 20.60 -18.04 -6.75
CA TRP A 679 19.45 -17.17 -6.49
C TRP A 679 19.06 -17.12 -5.01
N ASP A 680 19.25 -18.22 -4.28
CA ASP A 680 18.90 -18.31 -2.86
C ASP A 680 19.79 -17.39 -2.00
N GLU A 681 21.08 -17.25 -2.32
CA GLU A 681 21.97 -16.26 -1.68
C GLU A 681 21.52 -14.83 -1.94
N ILE A 682 21.02 -14.52 -3.15
CA ILE A 682 20.48 -13.19 -3.49
C ILE A 682 19.20 -12.91 -2.70
N CYS A 683 18.40 -13.93 -2.44
CA CYS A 683 17.17 -13.84 -1.67
C CYS A 683 17.39 -13.51 -0.19
N THR A 684 18.58 -13.80 0.36
CA THR A 684 18.88 -13.47 1.76
C THR A 684 18.76 -11.95 2.04
N PRO A 685 18.36 -11.55 3.26
CA PRO A 685 18.29 -10.15 3.66
C PRO A 685 19.60 -9.38 3.42
N LYS A 686 19.49 -8.06 3.20
CA LYS A 686 20.67 -7.18 3.03
C LYS A 686 21.59 -7.20 4.26
N ASP A 687 21.02 -7.35 5.45
CA ASP A 687 21.78 -7.47 6.71
C ASP A 687 22.57 -8.78 6.81
N LEU A 688 22.14 -9.82 6.07
CA LEU A 688 22.82 -11.12 5.95
C LEU A 688 23.63 -11.24 4.64
N GLY A 689 23.80 -10.12 3.92
CA GLY A 689 24.70 -10.03 2.77
C GLY A 689 24.06 -10.26 1.39
N GLY A 690 22.75 -10.53 1.30
CA GLY A 690 22.03 -10.66 0.03
C GLY A 690 21.41 -9.35 -0.47
N LEU A 691 20.40 -9.45 -1.34
CA LEU A 691 19.64 -8.31 -1.87
C LEU A 691 18.23 -8.21 -1.28
N GLY A 692 17.77 -9.21 -0.51
CA GLY A 692 16.44 -9.28 0.07
C GLY A 692 15.34 -9.46 -0.97
N PHE A 693 15.59 -10.26 -2.02
CA PHE A 693 14.54 -10.73 -2.90
C PHE A 693 13.74 -11.84 -2.20
N ARG A 694 12.42 -11.86 -2.37
CA ARG A 694 11.58 -12.89 -1.76
C ARG A 694 11.59 -14.16 -2.59
N ASP A 695 11.75 -15.29 -1.91
CA ASP A 695 11.38 -16.58 -2.49
C ASP A 695 9.85 -16.66 -2.63
N PHE A 696 9.39 -17.07 -3.81
CA PHE A 696 7.96 -17.08 -4.14
C PHE A 696 7.18 -18.12 -3.35
N HIS A 697 7.77 -19.27 -3.01
CA HIS A 697 7.10 -20.34 -2.28
C HIS A 697 6.96 -19.98 -0.80
N ASP A 698 8.06 -19.57 -0.16
CA ASP A 698 8.05 -19.18 1.25
C ASP A 698 7.16 -17.94 1.48
N PHE A 699 7.19 -16.99 0.55
CA PHE A 699 6.30 -15.83 0.60
C PHE A 699 4.83 -16.22 0.42
N ASN A 700 4.54 -17.25 -0.39
CA ASN A 700 3.19 -17.79 -0.52
C ASN A 700 2.70 -18.42 0.79
N LEU A 701 3.54 -19.24 1.46
CA LEU A 701 3.22 -19.83 2.75
C LEU A 701 2.99 -18.75 3.83
N ALA A 702 3.85 -17.73 3.89
CA ALA A 702 3.69 -16.64 4.83
C ALA A 702 2.38 -15.83 4.62
N LEU A 703 1.92 -15.69 3.36
CA LEU A 703 0.63 -15.07 3.05
C LEU A 703 -0.55 -15.94 3.49
N LEU A 704 -0.47 -17.26 3.28
CA LEU A 704 -1.51 -18.22 3.67
C LEU A 704 -1.60 -18.39 5.19
N ALA A 705 -0.46 -18.34 5.90
CA ALA A 705 -0.43 -18.28 7.36
C ALA A 705 -1.17 -17.05 7.90
N LYS A 706 -1.13 -15.91 7.19
CA LYS A 706 -1.94 -14.73 7.56
C LYS A 706 -3.45 -15.00 7.44
N GLN A 707 -3.87 -15.77 6.44
CA GLN A 707 -5.28 -16.15 6.30
C GLN A 707 -5.68 -17.09 7.44
N LEU A 708 -4.86 -18.09 7.76
CA LEU A 708 -5.11 -18.99 8.88
C LEU A 708 -5.18 -18.25 10.22
N TRP A 709 -4.25 -17.32 10.47
CA TRP A 709 -4.25 -16.43 11.63
C TRP A 709 -5.58 -15.68 11.76
N ARG A 710 -6.11 -15.19 10.63
CA ARG A 710 -7.36 -14.43 10.62
C ARG A 710 -8.59 -15.27 10.94
N LEU A 711 -8.59 -16.57 10.61
CA LEU A 711 -9.68 -17.48 11.00
C LEU A 711 -9.80 -17.65 12.52
N ILE A 712 -8.70 -17.44 13.25
CA ILE A 712 -8.63 -17.56 14.71
C ILE A 712 -9.08 -16.26 15.39
N HIS A 713 -8.59 -15.12 14.90
CA HIS A 713 -8.90 -13.81 15.49
C HIS A 713 -10.26 -13.23 15.09
N TYR A 714 -10.84 -13.70 13.97
CA TYR A 714 -12.15 -13.26 13.48
C TYR A 714 -13.09 -14.44 13.23
N PRO A 715 -13.42 -15.23 14.28
CA PRO A 715 -14.19 -16.47 14.16
C PRO A 715 -15.62 -16.23 13.66
N ASP A 716 -16.18 -15.04 13.88
CA ASP A 716 -17.54 -14.67 13.47
C ASP A 716 -17.65 -14.19 12.03
N SER A 717 -16.52 -13.96 11.35
CA SER A 717 -16.53 -13.59 9.94
C SER A 717 -17.23 -14.65 9.09
N LEU A 718 -17.94 -14.23 8.02
CA LEU A 718 -18.66 -15.15 7.13
C LEU A 718 -17.76 -16.29 6.63
N LEU A 719 -16.51 -15.97 6.23
CA LEU A 719 -15.54 -16.98 5.82
C LEU A 719 -15.23 -17.99 6.94
N ALA A 720 -14.95 -17.49 8.15
CA ALA A 720 -14.62 -18.36 9.28
C ALA A 720 -15.79 -19.27 9.63
N ARG A 721 -17.04 -18.76 9.69
CA ARG A 721 -18.24 -19.58 9.93
C ARG A 721 -18.48 -20.62 8.85
N VAL A 722 -18.25 -20.30 7.57
CA VAL A 722 -18.33 -21.27 6.45
C VAL A 722 -17.31 -22.38 6.60
N LEU A 723 -16.04 -22.03 6.82
CA LEU A 723 -14.94 -23.00 6.92
C LEU A 723 -15.02 -23.82 8.22
N LYS A 724 -15.36 -23.20 9.36
CA LYS A 724 -15.57 -23.86 10.65
C LYS A 724 -16.65 -24.91 10.54
N GLY A 725 -17.83 -24.54 10.02
CA GLY A 725 -18.94 -25.47 9.83
C GLY A 725 -18.65 -26.63 8.88
N ARG A 726 -17.68 -26.48 7.97
CA ARG A 726 -17.28 -27.55 7.02
C ARG A 726 -16.13 -28.43 7.53
N TYR A 727 -15.09 -27.83 8.10
CA TYR A 727 -13.80 -28.49 8.30
C TYR A 727 -13.41 -28.72 9.76
N TYR A 728 -13.87 -27.86 10.68
CA TYR A 728 -13.46 -27.90 12.10
C TYR A 728 -14.63 -27.50 13.02
N ASN A 729 -15.78 -28.16 12.87
CA ASN A 729 -16.96 -27.85 13.68
C ASN A 729 -16.71 -28.16 15.16
N ASP A 730 -16.99 -27.20 16.04
CA ASP A 730 -16.75 -27.28 17.49
C ASP A 730 -15.32 -27.67 17.88
N SER A 731 -14.34 -27.36 17.01
CA SER A 731 -12.92 -27.64 17.26
C SER A 731 -12.03 -26.50 16.78
N SER A 732 -10.72 -26.62 17.00
CA SER A 732 -9.72 -25.70 16.48
C SER A 732 -9.35 -26.05 15.03
N PRO A 733 -8.98 -25.07 14.17
CA PRO A 733 -8.40 -25.35 12.86
C PRO A 733 -7.03 -26.07 12.95
N PHE A 734 -6.44 -26.15 14.15
CA PHE A 734 -5.18 -26.86 14.39
C PHE A 734 -5.36 -28.32 14.79
N ASP A 735 -6.58 -28.77 15.06
CA ASP A 735 -6.81 -30.16 15.45
C ASP A 735 -6.67 -31.08 14.24
N ASP A 736 -6.03 -32.22 14.42
CA ASP A 736 -5.88 -33.20 13.35
C ASP A 736 -7.18 -33.98 13.17
N ARG A 737 -7.91 -33.62 12.11
CA ARG A 737 -9.18 -34.24 11.72
C ARG A 737 -9.12 -34.83 10.33
N ARG A 738 -9.78 -35.97 10.14
CA ARG A 738 -9.91 -36.60 8.83
C ARG A 738 -10.96 -35.85 8.01
N ILE A 739 -10.51 -35.11 7.00
CA ILE A 739 -11.37 -34.32 6.12
C ILE A 739 -11.54 -35.03 4.78
N TYR A 740 -12.79 -35.28 4.39
CA TYR A 740 -13.12 -35.89 3.09
C TYR A 740 -13.28 -34.81 2.01
N SER A 741 -12.60 -35.00 0.89
CA SER A 741 -12.65 -34.12 -0.29
C SER A 741 -12.51 -32.62 0.03
N PRO A 742 -11.39 -32.17 0.66
CA PRO A 742 -11.17 -30.76 0.94
C PRO A 742 -10.99 -29.94 -0.34
N SER A 743 -11.43 -28.69 -0.29
CA SER A 743 -11.21 -27.75 -1.38
C SER A 743 -9.71 -27.46 -1.58
N TYR A 744 -9.35 -26.88 -2.72
CA TYR A 744 -7.98 -26.43 -2.94
C TYR A 744 -7.62 -25.21 -2.07
N GLY A 745 -8.59 -24.32 -1.81
CA GLY A 745 -8.41 -23.17 -0.93
C GLY A 745 -8.08 -23.60 0.50
N TRP A 746 -8.86 -24.53 1.05
CA TRP A 746 -8.61 -25.08 2.40
C TRP A 746 -7.26 -25.78 2.50
N ARG A 747 -6.92 -26.65 1.54
CA ARG A 747 -5.59 -27.29 1.50
C ARG A 747 -4.45 -26.29 1.41
N SER A 748 -4.65 -25.20 0.67
CA SER A 748 -3.66 -24.13 0.58
C SER A 748 -3.44 -23.46 1.94
N ILE A 749 -4.52 -23.08 2.63
CA ILE A 749 -4.43 -22.46 3.97
C ILE A 749 -3.76 -23.42 4.97
N MET A 750 -4.15 -24.69 4.96
CA MET A 750 -3.58 -25.72 5.86
C MET A 750 -2.10 -26.03 5.57
N ALA A 751 -1.61 -25.82 4.35
CA ALA A 751 -0.17 -25.97 4.07
C ALA A 751 0.70 -25.00 4.89
N ALA A 752 0.13 -23.88 5.36
CA ALA A 752 0.80 -22.92 6.21
C ALA A 752 0.62 -23.18 7.73
N LYS A 753 -0.12 -24.24 8.11
CA LYS A 753 -0.32 -24.66 9.51
C LYS A 753 1.00 -24.87 10.27
N PRO A 754 2.02 -25.59 9.73
CA PRO A 754 3.28 -25.81 10.46
C PRO A 754 4.03 -24.53 10.77
N LEU A 755 4.06 -23.59 9.81
CA LEU A 755 4.67 -22.28 9.99
C LEU A 755 4.00 -21.52 11.15
N LEU A 756 2.68 -21.48 11.16
CA LEU A 756 1.96 -20.74 12.19
C LEU A 756 2.18 -21.37 13.57
N ILE A 757 2.07 -22.69 13.70
CA ILE A 757 2.33 -23.40 14.96
C ILE A 757 3.74 -23.10 15.51
N SER A 758 4.75 -23.07 14.64
CA SER A 758 6.15 -22.84 15.07
C SER A 758 6.43 -21.47 15.69
N GLY A 759 5.61 -20.45 15.40
CA GLY A 759 5.77 -19.09 15.95
C GLY A 759 4.64 -18.63 16.86
N MET A 760 3.64 -19.49 17.11
CA MET A 760 2.49 -19.20 17.95
C MET A 760 2.77 -19.45 19.43
N ARG A 761 2.22 -18.58 20.27
CA ARG A 761 2.18 -18.69 21.72
C ARG A 761 0.73 -18.59 22.19
N ARG A 762 0.34 -19.36 23.21
CA ARG A 762 -0.95 -19.16 23.91
C ARG A 762 -0.88 -17.91 24.79
N THR A 763 -1.94 -17.12 24.80
CA THR A 763 -2.15 -16.06 25.80
C THR A 763 -3.07 -16.59 26.89
N ILE A 764 -2.73 -16.29 28.15
CA ILE A 764 -3.48 -16.80 29.30
C ILE A 764 -4.48 -15.73 29.75
N GLY A 765 -5.76 -16.07 29.68
CA GLY A 765 -6.85 -15.32 30.30
C GLY A 765 -7.26 -16.03 31.58
N THR A 766 -8.15 -17.02 31.47
CA THR A 766 -8.62 -17.86 32.59
C THR A 766 -7.76 -19.10 32.82
N GLY A 767 -6.94 -19.51 31.85
CA GLY A 767 -6.16 -20.74 31.88
C GLY A 767 -6.99 -22.01 31.66
N ARG A 768 -8.27 -21.90 31.30
CA ARG A 768 -9.21 -23.03 31.12
C ARG A 768 -8.96 -23.84 29.86
N ASP A 769 -8.44 -23.20 28.81
CA ASP A 769 -8.29 -23.82 27.48
C ASP A 769 -6.81 -24.10 27.13
N THR A 770 -5.92 -23.91 28.11
CA THR A 770 -4.47 -24.06 27.95
C THR A 770 -3.94 -25.21 28.80
N ARG A 771 -3.38 -26.21 28.13
CA ARG A 771 -2.71 -27.35 28.77
C ARG A 771 -1.28 -26.98 29.16
N VAL A 772 -0.91 -27.27 30.40
CA VAL A 772 0.36 -26.84 30.99
C VAL A 772 1.55 -27.41 30.24
N TRP A 773 1.57 -28.71 29.94
CA TRP A 773 2.77 -29.40 29.44
C TRP A 773 2.86 -29.53 27.91
N SER A 774 1.76 -29.34 27.18
CA SER A 774 1.73 -29.51 25.71
C SER A 774 1.69 -28.20 24.94
N ASP A 775 1.02 -27.19 25.47
CA ASP A 775 0.78 -25.95 24.74
C ASP A 775 1.92 -24.95 25.01
N PRO A 776 2.41 -24.19 24.00
CA PRO A 776 3.49 -23.24 24.18
C PRO A 776 2.96 -21.91 24.73
N TRP A 777 2.97 -21.73 26.06
CA TRP A 777 2.44 -20.53 26.71
C TRP A 777 3.49 -19.70 27.46
N VAL A 778 4.71 -20.21 27.66
CA VAL A 778 5.80 -19.46 28.32
C VAL A 778 6.44 -18.48 27.31
N PRO A 779 6.56 -17.18 27.66
CA PRO A 779 7.04 -16.12 26.78
C PRO A 779 8.58 -16.07 26.73
N ASP A 780 9.20 -17.15 26.26
CA ASP A 780 10.64 -17.24 26.00
C ASP A 780 10.97 -16.80 24.54
N THR A 781 12.25 -16.75 24.19
CA THR A 781 12.77 -16.46 22.83
C THR A 781 12.05 -17.27 21.75
N VAL A 782 11.82 -18.55 22.01
CA VAL A 782 10.88 -19.41 21.28
C VAL A 782 9.80 -19.85 22.26
N ALA A 783 8.55 -19.59 21.92
CA ALA A 783 7.41 -19.99 22.74
C ALA A 783 7.44 -21.50 22.98
N ARG A 784 7.34 -21.91 24.25
CA ARG A 784 7.46 -23.31 24.67
C ARG A 784 6.59 -23.61 25.88
N PRO A 785 6.30 -24.89 26.13
CA PRO A 785 5.80 -25.31 27.43
C PRO A 785 6.83 -25.02 28.54
N PRO A 786 6.37 -24.84 29.80
CA PRO A 786 7.24 -24.68 30.95
C PRO A 786 8.06 -25.94 31.21
N ARG A 787 9.26 -25.75 31.75
CA ARG A 787 10.12 -26.83 32.23
C ARG A 787 9.60 -27.28 33.60
N PRO A 788 9.44 -28.60 33.83
CA PRO A 788 9.02 -29.10 35.14
C PRO A 788 10.11 -28.84 36.19
N ALA A 789 9.70 -28.75 37.46
CA ALA A 789 10.64 -28.82 38.58
C ALA A 789 11.35 -30.17 38.61
N GLN A 790 12.55 -30.22 39.19
CA GLN A 790 13.43 -31.40 39.14
C GLN A 790 12.79 -32.66 39.75
N HIS A 791 11.89 -32.52 40.71
CA HIS A 791 11.22 -33.64 41.39
C HIS A 791 9.96 -34.15 40.66
N ILE A 792 9.50 -33.46 39.61
CA ILE A 792 8.33 -33.89 38.83
C ILE A 792 8.76 -34.94 37.80
N VAL A 793 8.54 -36.21 38.14
CA VAL A 793 8.87 -37.37 37.28
C VAL A 793 7.76 -37.66 36.26
N TYR A 794 6.49 -37.44 36.64
CA TYR A 794 5.33 -37.71 35.79
C TYR A 794 4.56 -36.43 35.46
N ARG A 795 4.27 -36.20 34.18
CA ARG A 795 3.53 -35.03 33.69
C ARG A 795 2.10 -35.43 33.35
N LEU A 796 1.13 -34.89 34.09
CA LEU A 796 -0.30 -35.08 33.81
C LEU A 796 -0.67 -34.36 32.50
N PRO A 797 -0.96 -35.07 31.39
CA PRO A 797 -1.14 -34.42 30.08
C PRO A 797 -2.34 -33.47 29.99
N GLN A 798 -3.33 -33.67 30.88
CA GLN A 798 -4.57 -32.89 30.93
C GLN A 798 -4.53 -31.76 31.98
N LEU A 799 -3.39 -31.53 32.64
CA LEU A 799 -3.26 -30.45 33.62
C LEU A 799 -3.44 -29.10 32.93
N LEU A 800 -4.40 -28.31 33.39
CA LEU A 800 -4.74 -26.99 32.85
C LEU A 800 -4.08 -25.86 33.65
N VAL A 801 -3.76 -24.76 32.97
CA VAL A 801 -3.12 -23.58 33.57
C VAL A 801 -3.99 -22.95 34.67
N GLN A 802 -5.31 -23.06 34.57
CA GLN A 802 -6.26 -22.59 35.60
C GLN A 802 -5.92 -23.13 36.99
N SER A 803 -5.35 -24.34 37.10
CA SER A 803 -5.01 -24.96 38.39
C SER A 803 -3.96 -24.16 39.19
N PHE A 804 -3.24 -23.25 38.53
CA PHE A 804 -2.21 -22.39 39.11
C PHE A 804 -2.69 -20.94 39.31
N ILE A 805 -3.96 -20.65 39.01
CA ILE A 805 -4.57 -19.33 39.17
C ILE A 805 -5.56 -19.41 40.33
N ARG A 806 -5.36 -18.54 41.32
CA ARG A 806 -6.24 -18.48 42.49
C ARG A 806 -7.65 -18.01 42.11
N ASN A 807 -8.67 -18.71 42.58
CA ASN A 807 -10.06 -18.40 42.23
C ASN A 807 -10.57 -17.07 42.83
N ASP A 808 -10.03 -16.65 43.96
CA ASP A 808 -10.39 -15.44 44.71
C ASP A 808 -9.70 -14.19 44.12
N THR A 809 -8.37 -14.17 44.08
CA THR A 809 -7.60 -12.98 43.65
C THR A 809 -7.42 -12.88 42.13
N LYS A 810 -7.64 -13.99 41.40
CA LYS A 810 -7.28 -14.15 39.98
C LYS A 810 -5.79 -13.94 39.69
N GLU A 811 -4.95 -14.10 40.70
CA GLU A 811 -3.48 -14.03 40.58
C GLU A 811 -2.86 -15.42 40.57
N TRP A 812 -1.59 -15.51 40.20
CA TRP A 812 -0.83 -16.76 40.23
C TRP A 812 -0.61 -17.27 41.65
N ASP A 813 -0.77 -18.57 41.86
CA ASP A 813 -0.37 -19.24 43.09
C ASP A 813 1.15 -19.50 43.09
N ILE A 814 1.89 -18.60 43.73
CA ILE A 814 3.36 -18.65 43.78
C ILE A 814 3.87 -19.95 44.42
N GLN A 815 3.13 -20.53 45.38
CA GLN A 815 3.56 -21.77 46.04
C GLN A 815 3.47 -22.94 45.06
N LEU A 816 2.34 -23.08 44.37
CA LEU A 816 2.18 -24.11 43.33
C LEU A 816 3.15 -23.90 42.15
N LEU A 817 3.44 -22.65 41.77
CA LEU A 817 4.43 -22.39 40.71
C LEU A 817 5.83 -22.89 41.10
N ARG A 818 6.24 -22.72 42.36
CA ARG A 818 7.55 -23.18 42.87
C ARG A 818 7.64 -24.69 42.98
N GLU A 819 6.51 -25.36 43.22
CA GLU A 819 6.44 -26.82 43.29
C GLU A 819 6.49 -27.44 41.89
N PHE A 820 5.73 -26.93 40.91
CA PHE A 820 5.60 -27.61 39.62
C PHE A 820 6.61 -27.17 38.55
N PHE A 821 7.14 -25.94 38.61
CA PHE A 821 7.94 -25.37 37.52
C PHE A 821 9.40 -25.11 37.88
N HIS A 822 10.26 -25.16 36.86
CA HIS A 822 11.67 -24.82 37.00
C HIS A 822 11.84 -23.34 37.43
N PRO A 823 12.74 -23.02 38.39
CA PRO A 823 12.90 -21.65 38.92
C PRO A 823 13.13 -20.57 37.85
N GLY A 824 13.79 -20.91 36.75
CA GLY A 824 14.02 -19.99 35.63
C GLY A 824 12.77 -19.62 34.82
N ASP A 825 11.68 -20.38 34.90
CA ASP A 825 10.43 -20.10 34.16
C ASP A 825 9.44 -19.28 35.01
N ILE A 826 9.54 -19.34 36.34
CA ILE A 826 8.64 -18.65 37.28
C ILE A 826 8.58 -17.12 37.02
N PRO A 827 9.70 -16.39 36.82
CA PRO A 827 9.63 -14.95 36.52
C PRO A 827 8.92 -14.63 35.20
N LEU A 828 8.99 -15.52 34.22
CA LEU A 828 8.29 -15.34 32.93
C LEU A 828 6.79 -15.59 33.08
N ILE A 829 6.40 -16.58 33.91
CA ILE A 829 5.01 -16.89 34.23
C ILE A 829 4.38 -15.75 35.02
N LEU A 830 5.06 -15.25 36.06
CA LEU A 830 4.59 -14.12 36.88
C LEU A 830 4.44 -12.82 36.09
N GLY A 831 5.16 -12.67 34.97
CA GLY A 831 4.98 -11.53 34.08
C GLY A 831 3.68 -11.58 33.26
N ILE A 832 3.08 -12.77 33.07
CA ILE A 832 1.77 -12.91 32.41
C ILE A 832 0.69 -12.50 33.40
N LYS A 833 -0.26 -11.65 33.00
CA LYS A 833 -1.40 -11.27 33.82
C LYS A 833 -2.64 -12.10 33.45
N PRO A 834 -3.13 -12.97 34.36
CA PRO A 834 -4.42 -13.62 34.16
C PRO A 834 -5.56 -12.61 34.15
N SER A 835 -6.69 -12.99 33.56
CA SER A 835 -7.84 -12.09 33.45
C SER A 835 -8.64 -12.01 34.75
N HIS A 836 -8.80 -10.79 35.27
CA HIS A 836 -9.72 -10.50 36.38
C HIS A 836 -11.20 -10.67 35.98
N PHE A 837 -11.53 -10.53 34.69
CA PHE A 837 -12.90 -10.51 34.17
C PHE A 837 -13.27 -11.76 33.37
N SER A 838 -12.52 -12.86 33.55
CA SER A 838 -12.76 -14.15 32.88
C SER A 838 -12.66 -14.12 31.35
N ALA A 839 -11.78 -13.29 30.78
CA ALA A 839 -11.44 -13.34 29.37
C ALA A 839 -10.89 -14.73 28.98
N MET A 840 -11.29 -15.23 27.81
CA MET A 840 -10.84 -16.55 27.33
C MET A 840 -9.36 -16.53 26.94
N ASP A 841 -8.74 -17.71 26.99
CA ASP A 841 -7.37 -17.88 26.51
C ASP A 841 -7.33 -17.67 24.98
N GLY A 842 -6.20 -17.16 24.49
CA GLY A 842 -6.05 -16.78 23.08
C GLY A 842 -4.72 -17.22 22.49
N TYR A 843 -4.35 -16.54 21.39
CA TYR A 843 -3.09 -16.76 20.71
C TYR A 843 -2.39 -15.42 20.43
N ALA A 844 -1.07 -15.42 20.60
CA ALA A 844 -0.17 -14.34 20.22
C ALA A 844 0.97 -14.90 19.36
N TRP A 845 1.51 -14.07 18.48
CA TRP A 845 2.64 -14.34 17.62
C TRP A 845 3.93 -13.90 18.29
N ASN A 846 4.84 -14.83 18.58
CA ASN A 846 6.00 -14.56 19.44
C ASN A 846 7.03 -13.60 18.80
N HIS A 847 7.01 -13.44 17.47
CA HIS A 847 8.01 -12.64 16.74
C HIS A 847 7.57 -11.19 16.45
N THR A 848 6.50 -10.70 17.07
CA THR A 848 6.08 -9.29 16.98
C THR A 848 5.74 -8.73 18.36
N LYS A 849 5.98 -7.42 18.55
CA LYS A 849 5.68 -6.74 19.83
C LYS A 849 4.19 -6.81 20.18
N SER A 850 3.32 -6.63 19.19
CA SER A 850 1.87 -6.65 19.40
C SER A 850 1.30 -8.06 19.62
N GLY A 851 2.05 -9.10 19.25
CA GLY A 851 1.52 -10.46 19.16
C GLY A 851 0.70 -10.70 17.90
N ALA A 852 0.53 -9.73 16.99
CA ALA A 852 -0.18 -9.98 15.74
C ALA A 852 0.78 -10.57 14.69
N TYR A 853 0.31 -11.60 13.98
CA TYR A 853 1.05 -12.16 12.86
C TYR A 853 1.18 -11.16 11.71
N THR A 854 2.39 -10.97 11.21
CA THR A 854 2.66 -10.25 9.96
C THR A 854 3.27 -11.19 8.91
N VAL A 855 2.98 -10.94 7.63
CA VAL A 855 3.59 -11.72 6.54
C VAL A 855 5.12 -11.61 6.57
N LYS A 856 5.64 -10.45 7.00
CA LYS A 856 7.08 -10.24 7.16
C LYS A 856 7.65 -11.17 8.23
N SER A 857 7.09 -11.15 9.44
CA SER A 857 7.58 -11.97 10.56
C SER A 857 7.48 -13.47 10.27
N GLY A 858 6.42 -13.94 9.61
CA GLY A 858 6.32 -15.34 9.20
C GLY A 858 7.30 -15.73 8.09
N TYR A 859 7.57 -14.83 7.13
CA TYR A 859 8.61 -15.06 6.12
C TYR A 859 10.01 -15.12 6.74
N ASP A 860 10.31 -14.21 7.67
CA ASP A 860 11.60 -14.16 8.37
C ASP A 860 11.83 -15.44 9.20
N LEU A 861 10.78 -16.01 9.80
CA LEU A 861 10.84 -17.30 10.52
C LEU A 861 11.17 -18.48 9.58
N LEU A 862 10.55 -18.55 8.39
CA LEU A 862 10.88 -19.57 7.39
C LEU A 862 12.33 -19.49 6.92
N GLN A 863 12.83 -18.27 6.72
CA GLN A 863 14.19 -18.05 6.25
C GLN A 863 15.24 -18.41 7.32
N SER A 864 15.03 -18.00 8.57
CA SER A 864 15.93 -18.35 9.69
C SER A 864 16.01 -19.86 9.90
N THR A 865 14.86 -20.56 9.92
CA THR A 865 14.82 -22.02 10.05
C THR A 865 15.64 -22.74 8.96
N LYS A 866 15.61 -22.24 7.72
CA LYS A 866 16.41 -22.80 6.61
C LYS A 866 17.92 -22.55 6.79
N MET A 867 18.30 -21.42 7.38
CA MET A 867 19.71 -21.10 7.62
C MET A 867 20.29 -21.98 8.73
N ASP A 868 19.54 -22.23 9.81
CA ASP A 868 19.98 -23.06 10.93
C ASP A 868 20.27 -24.52 10.52
N LEU A 869 19.51 -25.04 9.55
CA LEU A 869 19.70 -26.37 8.96
C LEU A 869 20.95 -26.49 8.05
N CYS A 870 21.52 -25.37 7.59
CA CYS A 870 22.63 -25.34 6.63
C CYS A 870 24.00 -25.06 7.27
N THR A 871 24.13 -25.19 8.59
CA THR A 871 25.30 -24.71 9.34
C THR A 871 26.48 -25.69 9.31
N GLU A 872 27.19 -25.80 8.19
CA GLU A 872 28.63 -26.08 8.19
C GLU A 872 29.37 -24.82 7.73
N VAL A 873 29.96 -24.07 8.66
CA VAL A 873 30.76 -22.88 8.33
C VAL A 873 32.24 -23.28 8.28
N ARG A 874 32.81 -23.43 7.08
CA ARG A 874 34.25 -23.73 6.87
C ARG A 874 35.10 -22.53 6.41
N GLU A 875 34.56 -21.31 6.34
CA GLU A 875 35.32 -20.11 5.93
C GLU A 875 34.89 -18.84 6.70
N PRO A 876 35.77 -17.81 6.82
CA PRO A 876 35.41 -16.56 7.47
C PRO A 876 34.27 -15.83 6.74
N SER A 877 33.27 -15.38 7.50
CA SER A 877 32.04 -14.79 6.96
C SER A 877 32.27 -13.41 6.34
N THR A 878 31.97 -13.27 5.05
CA THR A 878 31.95 -11.96 4.33
C THR A 878 30.66 -11.16 4.57
N THR A 879 29.74 -11.67 5.38
CA THR A 879 28.40 -11.09 5.62
C THR A 879 28.47 -9.67 6.16
N ARG A 880 29.39 -9.40 7.11
CA ARG A 880 29.56 -8.06 7.71
C ARG A 880 29.98 -7.01 6.67
N LEU A 881 30.85 -7.39 5.73
CA LEU A 881 31.27 -6.52 4.64
C LEU A 881 30.13 -6.24 3.67
N LYS A 882 29.44 -7.29 3.22
CA LYS A 882 28.31 -7.18 2.27
C LYS A 882 27.16 -6.34 2.84
N SER A 883 26.84 -6.48 4.13
CA SER A 883 25.76 -5.71 4.76
C SER A 883 26.11 -4.24 4.96
N HIS A 884 27.39 -3.94 5.26
CA HIS A 884 27.85 -2.57 5.43
C HIS A 884 27.76 -1.74 4.14
N VAL A 885 27.91 -2.36 2.97
CA VAL A 885 27.75 -1.66 1.67
C VAL A 885 26.46 -0.85 1.61
N TRP A 886 25.36 -1.40 2.12
CA TRP A 886 24.05 -0.74 2.07
C TRP A 886 23.89 0.44 3.03
N LYS A 887 24.82 0.63 3.96
CA LYS A 887 24.88 1.76 4.90
C LYS A 887 25.67 2.96 4.34
N ILE A 888 26.42 2.76 3.25
CA ILE A 888 27.22 3.79 2.60
C ILE A 888 26.32 4.81 1.89
N LYS A 889 26.64 6.10 2.03
CA LYS A 889 25.96 7.20 1.33
C LYS A 889 26.46 7.28 -0.13
N ALA A 890 25.89 6.48 -1.03
CA ALA A 890 26.21 6.53 -2.46
C ALA A 890 25.01 6.13 -3.36
N PRO A 891 25.03 6.44 -4.67
CA PRO A 891 24.02 5.99 -5.61
C PRO A 891 23.83 4.46 -5.59
N SER A 892 22.58 3.99 -5.72
CA SER A 892 22.27 2.54 -5.70
C SER A 892 23.04 1.73 -6.75
N LYS A 893 23.33 2.31 -7.92
CA LYS A 893 24.18 1.68 -8.95
C LYS A 893 25.59 1.36 -8.44
N ILE A 894 26.18 2.25 -7.64
CA ILE A 894 27.52 2.10 -7.06
C ILE A 894 27.48 1.13 -5.89
N LEU A 895 26.44 1.19 -5.05
CA LEU A 895 26.25 0.22 -3.96
C LEU A 895 26.14 -1.22 -4.50
N HIS A 896 25.38 -1.43 -5.59
CA HIS A 896 25.34 -2.74 -6.25
C HIS A 896 26.70 -3.15 -6.79
N PHE A 897 27.47 -2.24 -7.37
CA PHE A 897 28.81 -2.53 -7.85
C PHE A 897 29.76 -2.97 -6.71
N LEU A 898 29.78 -2.24 -5.59
CA LEU A 898 30.58 -2.62 -4.42
C LEU A 898 30.16 -3.98 -3.85
N TRP A 899 28.85 -4.21 -3.73
CA TRP A 899 28.32 -5.51 -3.32
C TRP A 899 28.73 -6.63 -4.30
N GLN A 900 28.70 -6.36 -5.61
CA GLN A 900 29.16 -7.32 -6.63
C GLN A 900 30.66 -7.58 -6.52
N ALA A 901 31.49 -6.58 -6.21
CA ALA A 901 32.92 -6.74 -6.03
C ALA A 901 33.24 -7.67 -4.85
N ILE A 902 32.64 -7.41 -3.69
CA ILE A 902 32.81 -8.23 -2.47
C ILE A 902 32.23 -9.65 -2.68
N SER A 903 31.18 -9.79 -3.48
CA SER A 903 30.53 -11.08 -3.74
C SER A 903 31.11 -11.83 -4.95
N GLY A 904 32.19 -11.37 -5.57
CA GLY A 904 32.82 -12.08 -6.69
C GLY A 904 32.04 -12.04 -8.02
N CYS A 905 31.13 -11.08 -8.18
CA CYS A 905 30.22 -10.93 -9.33
C CYS A 905 30.69 -9.95 -10.40
N VAL A 906 31.92 -9.43 -10.30
CA VAL A 906 32.49 -8.52 -11.29
C VAL A 906 33.20 -9.35 -12.35
N ALA A 907 32.90 -9.09 -13.62
CA ALA A 907 33.51 -9.79 -14.74
C ALA A 907 34.96 -9.32 -14.95
N THR A 908 35.91 -10.06 -14.39
CA THR A 908 37.35 -9.92 -14.63
C THR A 908 37.86 -11.09 -15.47
N ALA A 909 39.05 -10.96 -16.08
CA ALA A 909 39.63 -12.01 -16.91
C ALA A 909 39.80 -13.35 -16.15
N GLU A 910 40.24 -13.30 -14.88
CA GLU A 910 40.29 -14.47 -13.99
C GLU A 910 38.92 -15.17 -13.87
N ARG A 911 37.88 -14.39 -13.52
CA ARG A 911 36.54 -14.91 -13.25
C ARG A 911 35.82 -15.43 -14.49
N LEU A 912 36.07 -14.82 -15.65
CA LEU A 912 35.57 -15.29 -16.93
C LEU A 912 36.25 -16.60 -17.35
N THR A 913 37.56 -16.71 -17.13
CA THR A 913 38.33 -17.94 -17.40
C THR A 913 37.91 -19.09 -16.47
N TYR A 914 37.72 -18.81 -15.18
CA TYR A 914 37.19 -19.78 -14.20
C TYR A 914 35.81 -20.33 -14.60
N ARG A 915 35.01 -19.54 -15.33
CA ARG A 915 33.68 -19.94 -15.85
C ARG A 915 33.74 -20.51 -17.28
N HIS A 916 34.93 -20.77 -17.82
CA HIS A 916 35.17 -21.25 -19.19
C HIS A 916 34.60 -20.33 -20.30
N LEU A 917 34.58 -19.01 -20.06
CA LEU A 917 34.12 -18.00 -21.02
C LEU A 917 35.25 -17.16 -21.63
N GLY A 918 36.47 -17.25 -21.10
CA GLY A 918 37.65 -16.52 -21.57
C GLY A 918 38.85 -17.44 -21.73
N THR A 919 39.77 -17.06 -22.63
CA THR A 919 41.01 -17.79 -22.92
C THR A 919 42.24 -17.15 -22.30
N ASP A 920 42.19 -15.85 -22.02
CA ASP A 920 43.28 -15.06 -21.44
C ASP A 920 42.90 -14.55 -20.05
N ARG A 921 43.81 -14.72 -19.08
CA ARG A 921 43.69 -14.22 -17.70
C ARG A 921 44.36 -12.87 -17.49
N SER A 922 45.11 -12.39 -18.48
CA SER A 922 45.91 -11.18 -18.36
C SER A 922 45.06 -9.92 -18.16
N CYS A 923 45.65 -8.92 -17.51
CA CYS A 923 44.99 -7.63 -17.29
C CYS A 923 45.02 -6.79 -18.57
N PRO A 924 43.87 -6.36 -19.12
CA PRO A 924 43.81 -5.59 -20.37
C PRO A 924 44.36 -4.16 -20.22
N ARG A 925 44.71 -3.72 -19.01
CA ARG A 925 45.28 -2.40 -18.75
C ARG A 925 46.79 -2.41 -18.59
N CYS A 926 47.33 -3.32 -17.78
CA CYS A 926 48.77 -3.36 -17.47
C CYS A 926 49.49 -4.60 -18.01
N ALA A 927 48.78 -5.49 -18.72
CA ALA A 927 49.30 -6.78 -19.19
C ALA A 927 49.85 -7.68 -18.07
N GLY A 928 49.43 -7.44 -16.81
CA GLY A 928 49.75 -8.33 -15.69
C GLY A 928 49.18 -9.74 -15.89
N PRO A 929 49.77 -10.77 -15.26
CA PRO A 929 49.47 -12.18 -15.56
C PRO A 929 48.05 -12.62 -15.18
N GLU A 930 47.43 -11.99 -14.17
CA GLU A 930 46.08 -12.34 -13.72
C GLU A 930 45.28 -11.10 -13.30
N GLU A 931 44.11 -10.90 -13.93
CA GLU A 931 43.16 -9.84 -13.55
C GLU A 931 42.13 -10.37 -12.53
N SER A 932 42.47 -10.31 -11.25
CA SER A 932 41.51 -10.50 -10.17
C SER A 932 40.67 -9.23 -9.90
N ILE A 933 39.60 -9.34 -9.10
CA ILE A 933 38.84 -8.14 -8.67
C ILE A 933 39.72 -7.23 -7.80
N ASN A 934 40.59 -7.82 -6.97
CA ASN A 934 41.56 -7.06 -6.20
C ASN A 934 42.54 -6.33 -7.12
N HIS A 935 43.07 -7.04 -8.11
CA HIS A 935 43.97 -6.46 -9.09
C HIS A 935 43.31 -5.28 -9.82
N LEU A 936 42.09 -5.47 -10.33
CA LEU A 936 41.35 -4.44 -11.05
C LEU A 936 41.17 -3.16 -10.22
N LEU A 937 40.84 -3.29 -8.93
CA LEU A 937 40.49 -2.15 -8.08
C LEU A 937 41.68 -1.54 -7.34
N PHE A 938 42.69 -2.33 -6.98
CA PHE A 938 43.67 -1.96 -5.96
C PHE A 938 45.12 -2.21 -6.35
N GLU A 939 45.46 -3.19 -7.20
CA GLU A 939 46.87 -3.54 -7.51
C GLU A 939 47.30 -3.15 -8.93
N CYS A 940 46.35 -2.92 -9.85
CA CYS A 940 46.67 -2.52 -11.21
C CYS A 940 47.44 -1.18 -11.16
N PRO A 941 48.58 -1.00 -11.86
CA PRO A 941 49.41 0.20 -11.75
C PRO A 941 48.64 1.53 -11.89
N PRO A 942 47.72 1.72 -12.85
CA PRO A 942 46.95 2.96 -12.91
C PRO A 942 45.85 3.05 -11.86
N ALA A 943 45.44 1.96 -11.20
CA ALA A 943 44.56 2.00 -10.02
C ALA A 943 45.35 2.40 -8.75
N LEU A 944 46.55 1.85 -8.56
CA LEU A 944 47.48 2.27 -7.49
C LEU A 944 47.79 3.77 -7.59
N GLN A 945 48.03 4.29 -8.79
CA GLN A 945 48.23 5.72 -9.01
C GLN A 945 47.00 6.54 -8.61
N VAL A 946 45.77 6.08 -8.91
CA VAL A 946 44.54 6.77 -8.46
C VAL A 946 44.45 6.81 -6.94
N TRP A 947 44.76 5.70 -6.25
CA TRP A 947 44.75 5.66 -4.78
C TRP A 947 45.86 6.52 -4.17
N ALA A 948 47.06 6.52 -4.75
CA ALA A 948 48.18 7.36 -4.32
C ALA A 948 47.91 8.86 -4.49
N LEU A 949 47.13 9.25 -5.50
CA LEU A 949 46.71 10.62 -5.75
C LEU A 949 45.46 11.02 -4.94
N SER A 950 44.79 10.06 -4.30
CA SER A 950 43.57 10.29 -3.54
C SER A 950 43.86 10.66 -2.08
N ASP A 951 42.83 11.15 -1.37
CA ASP A 951 42.92 11.46 0.06
C ASP A 951 42.96 10.20 0.97
N TYR A 952 43.08 8.99 0.41
CA TYR A 952 43.11 7.74 1.17
C TYR A 952 44.56 7.26 1.39
N PRO A 953 44.95 6.90 2.62
CA PRO A 953 46.30 6.41 2.91
C PRO A 953 46.62 5.17 2.07
N SER A 954 47.73 5.21 1.33
CA SER A 954 48.19 4.14 0.44
C SER A 954 49.66 3.81 0.68
N ILE A 955 50.06 2.56 0.46
CA ILE A 955 51.45 2.12 0.55
C ILE A 955 52.00 2.07 -0.89
N PRO A 956 53.23 2.55 -1.16
CA PRO A 956 53.82 2.41 -2.49
C PRO A 956 53.85 0.95 -2.94
N GLY A 957 53.07 0.62 -3.97
CA GLY A 957 52.98 -0.74 -4.54
C GLY A 957 51.85 -1.63 -4.01
N ASP A 958 51.19 -1.28 -2.90
CA ASP A 958 50.12 -2.09 -2.28
C ASP A 958 48.97 -1.18 -1.74
N PHE A 959 47.69 -1.58 -1.85
CA PHE A 959 46.58 -0.79 -1.27
C PHE A 959 45.42 -1.61 -0.72
N PRO A 960 45.06 -1.40 0.55
CA PRO A 960 45.92 -1.42 1.75
C PRO A 960 46.52 -2.81 2.07
N SER A 961 46.19 -3.84 1.31
CA SER A 961 46.67 -5.21 1.40
C SER A 961 46.47 -5.91 0.04
N LYS A 962 46.95 -7.16 -0.09
CA LYS A 962 46.72 -8.05 -1.25
C LYS A 962 45.35 -8.73 -1.24
N SER A 963 44.48 -8.39 -0.28
CA SER A 963 43.14 -8.98 -0.14
C SER A 963 42.04 -7.93 -0.31
N ILE A 964 41.12 -8.19 -1.25
CA ILE A 964 39.94 -7.35 -1.47
C ILE A 964 39.11 -7.15 -0.18
N TYR A 965 39.06 -8.16 0.68
CA TYR A 965 38.26 -8.10 1.92
C TYR A 965 38.92 -7.21 2.97
N GLN A 966 40.25 -7.27 3.11
CA GLN A 966 41.00 -6.36 3.98
C GLN A 966 40.93 -4.93 3.42
N ASN A 967 41.04 -4.77 2.10
CA ASN A 967 40.92 -3.49 1.42
C ASN A 967 39.57 -2.82 1.65
N MET A 968 38.49 -3.60 1.58
CA MET A 968 37.14 -3.10 1.90
C MET A 968 36.95 -2.84 3.40
N THR A 969 37.57 -3.63 4.29
CA THR A 969 37.52 -3.42 5.76
C THR A 969 38.17 -2.10 6.13
N PHE A 970 39.34 -1.81 5.58
CA PHE A 970 40.05 -0.54 5.74
C PHE A 970 39.21 0.65 5.28
N LEU A 971 38.62 0.56 4.07
CA LEU A 971 37.76 1.60 3.52
C LEU A 971 36.46 1.80 4.30
N PHE A 972 35.96 0.80 5.03
CA PHE A 972 34.71 0.92 5.79
C PHE A 972 34.93 1.42 7.22
N TRP A 973 35.99 0.97 7.89
CA TRP A 973 36.16 1.18 9.33
C TRP A 973 37.53 1.74 9.73
N GLU A 974 38.62 1.11 9.30
CA GLU A 974 39.97 1.36 9.89
C GLU A 974 40.55 2.71 9.46
N ARG A 975 40.17 3.25 8.29
CA ARG A 975 40.72 4.54 7.83
C ARG A 975 40.50 5.70 8.81
N LYS A 976 39.45 5.65 9.64
CA LYS A 976 39.11 6.71 10.60
C LYS A 976 40.11 6.78 11.76
N GLU A 977 40.80 5.67 12.03
CA GLU A 977 41.81 5.58 13.08
C GLU A 977 43.17 6.07 12.56
N VAL A 978 43.44 5.90 11.26
CA VAL A 978 44.72 6.21 10.62
C VAL A 978 44.82 7.69 10.19
N ALA A 979 43.70 8.34 9.84
CA ALA A 979 43.69 9.75 9.41
C ALA A 979 42.43 10.49 9.93
N PRO A 980 42.48 11.07 11.15
CA PRO A 980 41.33 11.72 11.76
C PRO A 980 40.95 13.08 11.14
N SER A 981 41.84 13.67 10.33
CA SER A 981 41.66 14.98 9.71
C SER A 981 41.32 14.88 8.20
N ARG A 982 40.03 15.08 7.86
CA ARG A 982 39.38 15.18 6.51
C ARG A 982 38.87 13.88 5.88
N PRO A 983 37.87 13.90 4.95
CA PRO A 983 36.74 14.84 4.74
C PRO A 983 35.46 14.36 5.44
N GLN A 984 34.43 15.22 5.54
CA GLN A 984 33.12 14.90 6.13
C GLN A 984 32.30 13.84 5.33
N PHE A 985 32.78 13.47 4.13
CA PHE A 985 32.07 12.63 3.15
C PHE A 985 33.01 11.67 2.40
N ASP A 986 32.57 10.42 2.25
CA ASP A 986 33.37 9.33 1.68
C ASP A 986 33.29 9.27 0.14
N THR A 987 34.38 9.60 -0.56
CA THR A 987 34.49 9.56 -2.03
C THR A 987 34.89 8.21 -2.62
N PHE A 988 35.41 7.27 -1.82
CA PHE A 988 35.90 5.96 -2.30
C PHE A 988 34.90 5.15 -3.15
N PRO A 989 33.56 5.18 -2.92
CA PRO A 989 32.64 4.42 -3.75
C PRO A 989 32.70 4.84 -5.22
N TRP A 990 32.90 6.15 -5.47
CA TRP A 990 33.04 6.70 -6.80
C TRP A 990 34.42 6.37 -7.40
N ILE A 991 35.48 6.40 -6.59
CA ILE A 991 36.83 6.01 -7.03
C ILE A 991 36.82 4.57 -7.57
N CYS A 992 36.32 3.59 -6.79
CA CYS A 992 36.20 2.20 -7.23
C CYS A 992 35.37 2.07 -8.52
N TRP A 993 34.27 2.83 -8.63
CA TRP A 993 33.39 2.81 -9.81
C TRP A 993 34.07 3.38 -11.06
N TYR A 994 34.85 4.45 -10.93
CA TYR A 994 35.54 5.08 -12.05
C TYR A 994 36.80 4.34 -12.47
N ILE A 995 37.51 3.68 -11.55
CA ILE A 995 38.58 2.72 -11.89
C ILE A 995 38.02 1.61 -12.79
N TRP A 996 36.87 1.04 -12.42
CA TRP A 996 36.19 0.02 -13.23
C TRP A 996 35.70 0.55 -14.59
N LYS A 997 35.17 1.79 -14.65
CA LYS A 997 34.82 2.41 -15.94
C LYS A 997 36.04 2.62 -16.83
N ALA A 998 37.13 3.18 -16.30
CA ALA A 998 38.35 3.44 -17.07
C ALA A 998 38.91 2.14 -17.66
N ARG A 999 38.87 1.03 -16.90
CA ARG A 999 39.19 -0.31 -17.40
C ARG A 999 38.28 -0.73 -18.56
N ASN A 1000 36.97 -0.57 -18.43
CA ASN A 1000 36.03 -0.96 -19.48
C ASN A 1000 36.10 -0.07 -20.72
N ASP A 1001 36.37 1.23 -20.56
CA ASP A 1001 36.58 2.15 -21.68
C ASP A 1001 37.84 1.77 -22.47
N LYS A 1002 38.91 1.37 -21.78
CA LYS A 1002 40.09 0.82 -22.45
C LYS A 1002 39.77 -0.47 -23.20
N LEU A 1003 39.05 -1.40 -22.58
CA LEU A 1003 38.74 -2.71 -23.17
C LEU A 1003 37.77 -2.64 -24.36
N PHE A 1004 36.68 -1.88 -24.24
CA PHE A 1004 35.59 -1.89 -25.23
C PHE A 1004 35.65 -0.72 -26.22
N ASN A 1005 36.24 0.41 -25.82
CA ASN A 1005 36.27 1.64 -26.61
C ASN A 1005 37.70 2.06 -27.00
N GLY A 1006 38.74 1.33 -26.58
CA GLY A 1006 40.15 1.67 -26.82
C GLY A 1006 40.63 2.93 -26.09
N LYS A 1007 39.79 3.58 -25.30
CA LYS A 1007 40.07 4.88 -24.68
C LYS A 1007 40.88 4.71 -23.40
N VAL A 1008 42.07 5.32 -23.37
CA VAL A 1008 42.89 5.41 -22.15
C VAL A 1008 42.46 6.65 -21.39
N VAL A 1009 42.11 6.48 -20.11
CA VAL A 1009 41.77 7.58 -19.19
C VAL A 1009 42.90 7.68 -18.17
N SER A 1010 43.41 8.90 -17.94
CA SER A 1010 44.50 9.09 -16.99
C SER A 1010 44.04 8.84 -15.53
N PRO A 1011 44.94 8.47 -14.62
CA PRO A 1011 44.63 8.35 -13.19
C PRO A 1011 44.05 9.65 -12.60
N MET A 1012 44.61 10.81 -12.98
CA MET A 1012 44.13 12.12 -12.51
C MET A 1012 42.70 12.39 -12.99
N ASP A 1013 42.39 12.14 -14.27
CA ASP A 1013 41.02 12.31 -14.80
C ASP A 1013 40.03 11.38 -14.10
N THR A 1014 40.47 10.15 -13.81
CA THR A 1014 39.65 9.14 -13.10
C THR A 1014 39.27 9.64 -11.71
N LEU A 1015 40.24 10.21 -10.97
CA LEU A 1015 40.01 10.78 -9.65
C LEU A 1015 39.15 12.04 -9.70
N GLN A 1016 39.43 12.98 -10.61
CA GLN A 1016 38.65 14.19 -10.79
C GLN A 1016 37.19 13.89 -11.11
N HIS A 1017 36.92 12.95 -12.03
CA HIS A 1017 35.56 12.54 -12.36
C HIS A 1017 34.85 11.87 -11.17
N ALA A 1018 35.56 11.07 -10.37
CA ALA A 1018 35.01 10.46 -9.16
C ALA A 1018 34.61 11.52 -8.12
N SER A 1019 35.51 12.47 -7.83
CA SER A 1019 35.27 13.57 -6.88
C SER A 1019 34.13 14.48 -7.35
N LEU A 1020 34.10 14.86 -8.63
CA LEU A 1020 33.01 15.66 -9.21
C LEU A 1020 31.64 14.96 -9.11
N GLU A 1021 31.52 13.67 -9.47
CA GLU A 1021 30.25 12.95 -9.36
C GLU A 1021 29.83 12.77 -7.89
N ALA A 1022 30.79 12.59 -6.97
CA ALA A 1022 30.54 12.50 -5.53
C ALA A 1022 30.02 13.83 -4.96
N ASP A 1023 30.64 14.95 -5.30
CA ASP A 1023 30.23 16.29 -4.88
C ASP A 1023 28.87 16.66 -5.46
N CYS A 1024 28.63 16.40 -6.76
CA CYS A 1024 27.32 16.60 -7.38
C CYS A 1024 26.25 15.77 -6.68
N TRP A 1025 26.54 14.51 -6.34
CA TRP A 1025 25.59 13.65 -5.63
C TRP A 1025 25.32 14.14 -4.21
N ARG A 1026 26.37 14.60 -3.49
CA ARG A 1026 26.25 15.17 -2.16
C ARG A 1026 25.37 16.42 -2.17
N LYS A 1027 25.72 17.42 -2.98
CA LYS A 1027 24.94 18.66 -3.17
C LYS A 1027 23.49 18.39 -3.60
N ALA A 1028 23.25 17.31 -4.37
CA ALA A 1028 21.90 16.95 -4.81
C ALA A 1028 21.03 16.25 -3.76
N ASN A 1029 21.64 15.64 -2.73
CA ASN A 1029 20.97 14.88 -1.67
C ASN A 1029 21.12 15.47 -0.26
N GLU A 1030 21.99 16.47 -0.07
CA GLU A 1030 21.82 17.47 0.97
C GLU A 1030 20.43 18.05 0.77
N LYS A 1031 19.54 17.78 1.73
CA LYS A 1031 18.27 18.49 1.76
C LYS A 1031 18.65 19.95 1.84
N ASP A 1032 18.11 20.78 0.95
CA ASP A 1032 18.03 22.20 1.23
C ASP A 1032 17.39 22.29 2.63
N GLN A 1033 18.17 22.69 3.63
CA GLN A 1033 17.64 23.34 4.82
C GLN A 1033 17.01 24.64 4.33
N THR A 1034 15.91 24.51 3.60
CA THR A 1034 14.97 25.58 3.38
C THR A 1034 14.11 25.54 4.61
N ASP A 1035 14.49 26.31 5.63
CA ASP A 1035 13.60 26.93 6.64
C ASP A 1035 12.36 26.12 7.04
N GLU A 1036 12.49 24.80 7.23
CA GLU A 1036 11.45 23.95 7.79
C GLU A 1036 11.71 23.69 9.29
N ASP A 1037 12.89 24.10 9.80
CA ASP A 1037 13.31 23.97 11.21
C ASP A 1037 13.79 25.29 11.86
N GLN A 1038 13.58 26.47 11.25
CA GLN A 1038 13.88 27.78 11.86
C GLN A 1038 12.68 28.73 12.00
N ASP A 1039 11.45 28.24 11.80
CA ASP A 1039 10.21 28.98 12.07
C ASP A 1039 9.35 28.21 13.09
N ASP A 1040 9.95 27.90 14.24
CA ASP A 1040 9.21 27.68 15.50
C ASP A 1040 10.02 28.04 16.78
N PRO A 1041 10.65 29.23 16.89
CA PRO A 1041 10.69 29.90 18.18
C PRO A 1041 9.39 30.68 18.31
N HIS A 1042 8.58 30.34 19.31
CA HIS A 1042 7.21 30.80 19.54
C HIS A 1042 6.13 29.98 18.81
N THR A 1043 5.84 28.82 19.41
CA THR A 1043 4.44 28.57 19.76
C THR A 1043 3.95 29.85 20.45
N PRO A 1044 3.00 30.62 19.90
CA PRO A 1044 2.34 31.62 20.72
C PRO A 1044 1.85 30.83 21.92
N ALA A 1045 2.20 31.26 23.12
CA ALA A 1045 1.37 30.93 24.26
C ALA A 1045 -0.06 31.20 23.77
N ILE A 1046 -0.85 30.15 23.63
CA ILE A 1046 -2.28 30.30 23.54
C ILE A 1046 -2.57 31.00 24.86
N GLU A 1047 -2.70 32.32 24.83
CA GLU A 1047 -3.49 33.05 25.80
C GLU A 1047 -4.88 32.43 25.66
N THR A 1048 -5.06 31.34 26.40
CA THR A 1048 -6.33 30.69 26.56
C THR A 1048 -7.22 31.76 27.16
N ASN A 1049 -8.17 32.22 26.35
CA ASN A 1049 -9.37 32.87 26.81
C ASN A 1049 -9.81 32.23 28.15
N PRO A 1050 -9.96 32.96 29.25
CA PRO A 1050 -10.09 32.39 30.60
C PRO A 1050 -11.38 31.59 30.88
N GLU A 1051 -12.18 31.27 29.87
CA GLU A 1051 -13.55 30.78 30.04
C GLU A 1051 -13.79 29.31 29.62
N THR A 1052 -12.73 28.52 29.41
CA THR A 1052 -12.89 27.05 29.25
C THR A 1052 -12.28 26.29 30.42
N PRO A 1053 -13.02 25.40 31.10
CA PRO A 1053 -12.48 24.60 32.19
C PRO A 1053 -11.33 23.71 31.68
N ARG A 1054 -10.14 23.86 32.28
CA ARG A 1054 -8.94 23.07 31.93
C ARG A 1054 -9.14 21.63 32.37
N ILE A 1055 -9.28 20.71 31.41
CA ILE A 1055 -9.31 19.27 31.66
C ILE A 1055 -7.99 18.85 32.34
N PRO A 1056 -8.03 18.15 33.50
CA PRO A 1056 -6.85 17.63 34.17
C PRO A 1056 -6.00 16.77 33.23
N THR A 1057 -4.68 16.93 33.25
CA THR A 1057 -3.77 16.22 32.34
C THR A 1057 -2.75 15.39 33.13
N CYS A 1058 -2.61 14.11 32.81
CA CYS A 1058 -1.73 13.16 33.48
C CYS A 1058 -0.72 12.57 32.51
N GLN A 1059 0.56 12.87 32.73
CA GLN A 1059 1.67 12.30 31.98
C GLN A 1059 2.09 10.97 32.59
N ILE A 1060 2.38 9.96 31.76
CA ILE A 1060 2.73 8.61 32.20
C ILE A 1060 4.01 8.11 31.54
N ASP A 1061 4.78 7.28 32.25
CA ASP A 1061 5.94 6.57 31.71
C ASP A 1061 6.27 5.31 32.53
N ALA A 1062 7.06 4.40 31.96
CA ALA A 1062 7.51 3.19 32.61
C ALA A 1062 9.00 2.88 32.38
N SER A 1063 9.58 2.12 33.32
CA SER A 1063 10.99 1.76 33.29
C SER A 1063 11.19 0.26 33.45
N TRP A 1064 11.81 -0.36 32.44
CA TRP A 1064 11.99 -1.80 32.34
C TRP A 1064 13.42 -2.18 31.93
N ILE A 1065 13.97 -3.26 32.49
CA ILE A 1065 15.28 -3.85 32.13
C ILE A 1065 15.11 -5.36 32.00
N ASN A 1066 15.67 -5.97 30.95
CA ASN A 1066 15.52 -7.40 30.66
C ASN A 1066 16.09 -8.34 31.75
N THR A 1067 17.09 -7.90 32.51
CA THR A 1067 17.67 -8.66 33.63
C THR A 1067 17.12 -8.25 35.00
N GLY A 1068 16.23 -7.25 35.07
CA GLY A 1068 15.67 -6.75 36.32
C GLY A 1068 14.55 -7.65 36.88
N SER A 1069 14.38 -7.65 38.21
CA SER A 1069 13.30 -8.35 38.91
C SER A 1069 12.02 -7.52 39.08
N VAL A 1070 12.09 -6.21 38.87
CA VAL A 1070 10.99 -5.25 39.03
C VAL A 1070 10.90 -4.28 37.86
N SER A 1071 9.70 -3.79 37.58
CA SER A 1071 9.44 -2.68 36.66
C SER A 1071 8.99 -1.45 37.45
N GLY A 1072 9.38 -0.26 37.01
CA GLY A 1072 9.02 1.00 37.65
C GLY A 1072 7.95 1.73 36.85
N LEU A 1073 6.94 2.26 37.52
CA LEU A 1073 5.82 2.99 36.93
C LEU A 1073 5.83 4.41 37.48
N GLY A 1074 5.59 5.40 36.62
CA GLY A 1074 5.57 6.81 37.00
C GLY A 1074 4.43 7.56 36.33
N TRP A 1075 3.78 8.45 37.07
CA TRP A 1075 2.83 9.41 36.50
C TRP A 1075 2.93 10.78 37.17
N SER A 1076 2.58 11.82 36.41
CA SER A 1076 2.56 13.21 36.84
C SER A 1076 1.26 13.88 36.38
N LEU A 1077 0.38 14.19 37.32
CA LEU A 1077 -0.90 14.86 37.11
C LEU A 1077 -0.76 16.37 37.30
N LYS A 1078 -1.42 17.13 36.43
CA LYS A 1078 -1.68 18.56 36.58
C LYS A 1078 -3.19 18.80 36.58
N ASP A 1079 -3.71 19.28 37.71
CA ASP A 1079 -5.15 19.48 37.92
C ASP A 1079 -5.65 20.81 37.31
N HIS A 1080 -6.97 21.03 37.30
CA HIS A 1080 -7.65 22.23 36.78
C HIS A 1080 -7.17 23.54 37.41
N ILE A 1081 -6.72 23.51 38.67
CA ILE A 1081 -6.17 24.66 39.42
C ILE A 1081 -4.64 24.82 39.18
N GLY A 1082 -4.01 23.89 38.48
CA GLY A 1082 -2.57 23.88 38.23
C GLY A 1082 -1.73 23.19 39.32
N ASN A 1083 -2.36 22.55 40.30
CA ASN A 1083 -1.69 21.72 41.29
C ASN A 1083 -1.06 20.50 40.61
N GLU A 1084 0.20 20.21 40.96
CA GLU A 1084 0.92 19.06 40.44
C GLU A 1084 0.99 17.95 41.48
N MET A 1085 0.61 16.75 41.06
CA MET A 1085 0.68 15.53 41.86
C MET A 1085 1.45 14.50 41.07
N PHE A 1086 2.16 13.61 41.76
CA PHE A 1086 2.90 12.55 41.09
C PHE A 1086 2.87 11.27 41.89
N GLY A 1087 2.95 10.17 41.15
CA GLY A 1087 3.02 8.83 41.70
C GLY A 1087 4.23 8.10 41.12
N LEU A 1088 4.88 7.33 41.99
CA LEU A 1088 5.83 6.30 41.56
C LEU A 1088 5.56 4.97 42.28
N ARG A 1089 5.65 3.85 41.55
CA ARG A 1089 5.38 2.50 42.07
C ARG A 1089 6.28 1.48 41.38
N ALA A 1090 6.85 0.55 42.15
CA ALA A 1090 7.48 -0.64 41.60
C ALA A 1090 6.47 -1.80 41.55
N CYS A 1091 6.47 -2.55 40.45
CA CYS A 1091 5.69 -3.78 40.30
C CYS A 1091 6.60 -4.96 39.97
N THR A 1092 6.04 -6.17 40.05
CA THR A 1092 6.68 -7.38 39.51
C THR A 1092 7.08 -7.15 38.06
N ARG A 1093 8.19 -7.75 37.64
CA ARG A 1093 8.73 -7.60 36.28
C ARG A 1093 7.64 -7.83 35.21
N SER A 1094 7.33 -6.79 34.42
CA SER A 1094 6.49 -6.91 33.23
C SER A 1094 7.22 -7.68 32.12
N LEU A 1095 6.49 -8.29 31.18
CA LEU A 1095 7.07 -9.12 30.10
C LEU A 1095 8.01 -8.35 29.17
N SER A 1096 7.68 -7.10 28.89
CA SER A 1096 8.48 -6.22 28.04
C SER A 1096 8.34 -4.76 28.48
N ALA A 1097 9.19 -3.89 27.94
CA ALA A 1097 9.06 -2.45 28.15
C ALA A 1097 7.64 -1.94 27.85
N LEU A 1098 7.02 -2.42 26.77
CA LEU A 1098 5.66 -2.01 26.40
C LEU A 1098 4.58 -2.54 27.36
N HIS A 1099 4.78 -3.70 27.99
CA HIS A 1099 3.88 -4.13 29.08
C HIS A 1099 4.04 -3.24 30.31
N ALA A 1100 5.26 -2.79 30.61
CA ALA A 1100 5.47 -1.84 31.69
C ALA A 1100 4.76 -0.48 31.41
N GLU A 1101 4.79 0.01 30.16
CA GLU A 1101 4.02 1.22 29.76
C GLU A 1101 2.52 1.05 30.00
N MET A 1102 1.96 -0.09 29.58
CA MET A 1102 0.55 -0.41 29.77
C MET A 1102 0.20 -0.52 31.26
N ASP A 1103 1.08 -1.13 32.06
CA ASP A 1103 0.93 -1.22 33.51
C ASP A 1103 0.93 0.17 34.15
N GLY A 1104 1.77 1.08 33.65
CA GLY A 1104 1.82 2.48 34.07
C GLY A 1104 0.52 3.21 33.78
N LEU A 1105 -0.05 3.02 32.59
CA LEU A 1105 -1.36 3.57 32.21
C LEU A 1105 -2.50 3.03 33.09
N LEU A 1106 -2.61 1.70 33.23
CA LEU A 1106 -3.65 1.08 34.04
C LEU A 1106 -3.59 1.54 35.50
N TRP A 1107 -2.38 1.64 36.05
CA TRP A 1107 -2.18 2.13 37.41
C TRP A 1107 -2.53 3.61 37.54
N ALA A 1108 -2.15 4.45 36.58
CA ALA A 1108 -2.50 5.86 36.56
C ALA A 1108 -4.02 6.03 36.52
N ILE A 1109 -4.74 5.30 35.65
CA ILE A 1109 -6.21 5.37 35.56
C ILE A 1109 -6.87 4.98 36.89
N SER A 1110 -6.44 3.87 37.51
CA SER A 1110 -6.95 3.44 38.81
C SER A 1110 -6.74 4.53 39.89
N CYS A 1111 -5.56 5.17 39.92
CA CYS A 1111 -5.27 6.25 40.85
C CYS A 1111 -6.20 7.46 40.65
N MET A 1112 -6.61 7.73 39.41
CA MET A 1112 -7.49 8.85 39.07
C MET A 1112 -8.95 8.56 39.43
N GLN A 1113 -9.39 7.30 39.26
CA GLN A 1113 -10.70 6.84 39.73
C GLN A 1113 -10.84 6.92 41.25
N GLU A 1114 -9.84 6.46 42.00
CA GLU A 1114 -9.81 6.57 43.47
C GLU A 1114 -9.93 8.02 43.94
N ARG A 1115 -9.43 8.96 43.14
CA ARG A 1115 -9.49 10.41 43.37
C ARG A 1115 -10.77 11.07 42.84
N ARG A 1116 -11.70 10.30 42.28
CA ARG A 1116 -13.01 10.74 41.76
C ARG A 1116 -12.93 11.78 40.64
N PHE A 1117 -11.90 11.72 39.79
CA PHE A 1117 -11.91 12.48 38.54
C PHE A 1117 -12.95 11.90 37.58
N THR A 1118 -13.80 12.76 36.99
CA THR A 1118 -14.83 12.35 36.00
C THR A 1118 -14.36 12.53 34.56
N SER A 1119 -13.42 13.44 34.30
CA SER A 1119 -12.81 13.64 32.99
C SER A 1119 -11.30 13.89 33.10
N ILE A 1120 -10.49 13.24 32.25
CA ILE A 1120 -9.03 13.33 32.30
C ILE A 1120 -8.36 13.08 30.94
N ARG A 1121 -7.25 13.76 30.68
CA ARG A 1121 -6.38 13.51 29.53
C ARG A 1121 -5.08 12.85 29.96
N PHE A 1122 -4.78 11.68 29.42
CA PHE A 1122 -3.49 11.02 29.56
C PHE A 1122 -2.53 11.39 28.42
N GLU A 1123 -1.25 11.56 28.74
CA GLU A 1123 -0.18 11.87 27.79
C GLU A 1123 0.97 10.86 27.96
N THR A 1124 1.49 10.33 26.84
CA THR A 1124 2.61 9.37 26.81
C THR A 1124 3.55 9.69 25.65
N ASP A 1125 4.84 9.37 25.76
CA ASP A 1125 5.79 9.39 24.64
C ASP A 1125 5.87 8.06 23.87
N CYS A 1126 5.06 7.07 24.27
CA CYS A 1126 4.93 5.79 23.59
C CYS A 1126 3.77 5.82 22.57
N SER A 1127 4.09 5.97 21.28
CA SER A 1127 3.07 5.93 20.21
C SER A 1127 2.38 4.56 20.12
N ASP A 1128 3.12 3.48 20.40
CA ASP A 1128 2.60 2.11 20.39
C ASP A 1128 1.45 1.94 21.41
N LEU A 1129 1.51 2.63 22.56
CA LEU A 1129 0.47 2.59 23.59
C LEU A 1129 -0.83 3.27 23.12
N VAL A 1130 -0.72 4.42 22.41
CA VAL A 1130 -1.86 5.13 21.82
C VAL A 1130 -2.52 4.29 20.73
N ASP A 1131 -1.71 3.66 19.87
CA ASP A 1131 -2.20 2.79 18.80
C ASP A 1131 -2.90 1.54 19.38
N MET A 1132 -2.40 1.01 20.51
CA MET A 1132 -2.96 -0.15 21.21
C MET A 1132 -4.33 0.11 21.81
N THR A 1133 -4.53 1.23 22.51
CA THR A 1133 -5.86 1.57 23.06
C THR A 1133 -6.86 1.97 21.96
N THR A 1134 -6.37 2.50 20.84
CA THR A 1134 -7.23 2.87 19.70
C THR A 1134 -7.66 1.65 18.88
N ASN A 1135 -6.79 0.63 18.73
CA ASN A 1135 -7.03 -0.56 17.91
C ASN A 1135 -6.70 -1.86 18.68
N PRO A 1136 -7.44 -2.19 19.75
CA PRO A 1136 -7.09 -3.27 20.67
C PRO A 1136 -6.98 -4.65 20.00
N GLU A 1137 -7.80 -4.93 18.98
CA GLU A 1137 -7.77 -6.19 18.22
C GLU A 1137 -6.41 -6.48 17.52
N GLU A 1138 -5.61 -5.45 17.23
CA GLU A 1138 -4.29 -5.60 16.59
C GLU A 1138 -3.17 -5.96 17.58
N TRP A 1139 -3.49 -6.03 18.88
CA TRP A 1139 -2.55 -6.23 19.98
C TRP A 1139 -2.90 -7.43 20.87
N PRO A 1140 -3.00 -8.65 20.30
CA PRO A 1140 -3.44 -9.83 21.05
C PRO A 1140 -2.52 -10.21 22.22
N SER A 1141 -1.25 -9.79 22.23
CA SER A 1141 -0.37 -9.98 23.40
C SER A 1141 -0.87 -9.25 24.65
N PHE A 1142 -1.68 -8.20 24.49
CA PHE A 1142 -2.15 -7.32 25.56
C PHE A 1142 -3.67 -7.47 25.79
N ALA A 1143 -4.27 -8.56 25.31
CA ALA A 1143 -5.73 -8.72 25.31
C ALA A 1143 -6.33 -8.58 26.72
N THR A 1144 -5.66 -9.12 27.75
CA THR A 1144 -6.10 -9.06 29.14
C THR A 1144 -5.99 -7.65 29.71
N GLU A 1145 -4.86 -6.97 29.47
CA GLU A 1145 -4.61 -5.60 29.91
C GLU A 1145 -5.55 -4.60 29.23
N LEU A 1146 -5.89 -4.81 27.96
CA LEU A 1146 -6.81 -3.97 27.22
C LEU A 1146 -8.27 -4.14 27.65
N ASP A 1147 -8.69 -5.36 28.01
CA ASP A 1147 -10.00 -5.60 28.63
C ASP A 1147 -10.10 -4.83 29.96
N MET A 1148 -9.06 -4.86 30.78
CA MET A 1148 -8.98 -4.05 32.00
C MET A 1148 -9.03 -2.55 31.71
N PHE A 1149 -8.31 -2.07 30.69
CA PHE A 1149 -8.33 -0.66 30.28
C PHE A 1149 -9.74 -0.19 29.91
N HIS A 1150 -10.46 -0.92 29.06
CA HIS A 1150 -11.82 -0.53 28.66
C HIS A 1150 -12.78 -0.50 29.86
N ARG A 1151 -12.70 -1.49 30.75
CA ARG A 1151 -13.50 -1.52 31.99
C ARG A 1151 -13.23 -0.31 32.89
N LEU A 1152 -11.97 0.08 33.01
CA LEU A 1152 -11.61 1.27 33.79
C LEU A 1152 -12.06 2.56 33.07
N GLN A 1153 -12.06 2.58 31.74
CA GLN A 1153 -12.52 3.71 30.97
C GLN A 1153 -14.03 3.96 31.14
N ASP A 1154 -14.85 2.91 31.27
CA ASP A 1154 -16.31 3.00 31.44
C ASP A 1154 -16.75 3.79 32.69
N ASN A 1155 -15.87 3.98 33.67
CA ASN A 1155 -16.16 4.73 34.90
C ASN A 1155 -15.93 6.25 34.77
N PHE A 1156 -15.47 6.73 33.61
CA PHE A 1156 -15.26 8.16 33.35
C PHE A 1156 -16.26 8.68 32.31
N GLU A 1157 -16.56 9.98 32.38
CA GLU A 1157 -17.37 10.66 31.36
C GLU A 1157 -16.54 10.96 30.09
N ASP A 1158 -15.27 11.32 30.25
CA ASP A 1158 -14.34 11.58 29.14
C ASP A 1158 -12.89 11.22 29.49
N VAL A 1159 -12.31 10.26 28.76
CA VAL A 1159 -10.90 9.85 28.88
C VAL A 1159 -10.27 9.86 27.51
N THR A 1160 -9.20 10.64 27.36
CA THR A 1160 -8.43 10.70 26.13
C THR A 1160 -6.96 10.35 26.39
N LEU A 1161 -6.34 9.60 25.49
CA LEU A 1161 -4.90 9.30 25.52
C LEU A 1161 -4.24 9.92 24.29
N SER A 1162 -3.13 10.65 24.48
CA SER A 1162 -2.44 11.34 23.39
C SER A 1162 -0.92 11.19 23.46
N HIS A 1163 -0.27 11.25 22.29
CA HIS A 1163 1.19 11.14 22.18
C HIS A 1163 1.87 12.50 22.32
N ILE A 1164 2.90 12.59 23.15
CA ILE A 1164 3.76 13.77 23.33
C ILE A 1164 5.23 13.45 23.02
N PRO A 1165 6.05 14.42 22.56
CA PRO A 1165 7.48 14.21 22.40
C PRO A 1165 8.16 13.86 23.73
N ARG A 1166 9.17 12.98 23.69
CA ARG A 1166 9.93 12.57 24.88
C ARG A 1166 10.53 13.73 25.68
N SER A 1167 10.89 14.83 25.04
CA SER A 1167 11.37 16.05 25.72
C SER A 1167 10.34 16.65 26.70
N ARG A 1168 9.05 16.37 26.50
CA ARG A 1168 7.93 16.83 27.34
C ARG A 1168 7.49 15.82 28.40
N ASN A 1169 8.02 14.59 28.41
CA ASN A 1169 7.66 13.52 29.36
C ASN A 1169 8.77 13.22 30.40
N GLY A 1170 9.74 14.12 30.58
CA GLY A 1170 10.93 13.83 31.40
C GLY A 1170 10.66 13.57 32.89
N ARG A 1171 9.56 14.11 33.43
CA ARG A 1171 9.21 13.94 34.85
C ARG A 1171 8.68 12.54 35.14
N ALA A 1172 7.75 12.03 34.34
CA ALA A 1172 7.24 10.67 34.48
C ALA A 1172 8.36 9.63 34.27
N ASP A 1173 9.26 9.85 33.30
CA ASP A 1173 10.46 9.01 33.07
C ASP A 1173 11.37 8.92 34.29
N THR A 1174 11.64 10.07 34.92
CA THR A 1174 12.48 10.13 36.11
C THR A 1174 11.83 9.38 37.28
N LEU A 1175 10.52 9.54 37.48
CA LEU A 1175 9.75 8.86 38.52
C LEU A 1175 9.75 7.34 38.30
N ALA A 1176 9.53 6.88 37.06
CA ALA A 1176 9.54 5.46 36.72
C ALA A 1176 10.93 4.82 36.93
N LYS A 1177 12.00 5.51 36.53
CA LYS A 1177 13.39 5.07 36.78
C LYS A 1177 13.71 4.99 38.26
N GLU A 1178 13.25 5.97 39.05
CA GLU A 1178 13.46 6.01 40.48
C GLU A 1178 12.70 4.88 41.20
N ALA A 1179 11.44 4.63 40.83
CA ALA A 1179 10.64 3.53 41.33
C ALA A 1179 11.35 2.18 41.15
N ARG A 1180 11.86 1.92 39.93
CA ARG A 1180 12.59 0.68 39.62
C ARG A 1180 13.88 0.56 40.43
N ARG A 1181 14.66 1.64 40.54
CA ARG A 1181 15.96 1.63 41.23
C ARG A 1181 15.82 1.35 42.73
N LYS A 1182 14.77 1.90 43.36
CA LYS A 1182 14.59 1.86 44.82
C LYS A 1182 13.60 0.78 45.28
N GLY A 1183 12.83 0.18 44.37
CA GLY A 1183 11.87 -0.88 44.69
C GLY A 1183 10.67 -0.41 45.53
N TYR A 1184 10.29 0.86 45.42
CA TYR A 1184 9.24 1.46 46.25
C TYR A 1184 7.87 0.79 46.06
N ILE A 1185 7.20 0.43 47.17
CA ILE A 1185 5.87 -0.20 47.13
C ILE A 1185 4.75 0.82 46.85
N PHE A 1186 4.86 2.10 47.26
CA PHE A 1186 4.00 3.23 46.83
C PHE A 1186 4.51 4.54 47.47
N SER A 1187 4.59 5.67 46.75
CA SER A 1187 4.71 7.00 47.38
C SER A 1187 3.99 8.08 46.57
N HIS A 1188 3.09 8.82 47.22
CA HIS A 1188 2.47 10.03 46.70
C HIS A 1188 3.09 11.25 47.40
N ILE A 1189 3.45 12.29 46.65
CA ILE A 1189 3.81 13.60 47.21
C ILE A 1189 2.83 14.61 46.61
N GLY A 1190 1.98 15.20 47.44
CA GLY A 1190 1.23 16.41 47.08
C GLY A 1190 2.03 17.63 47.52
N GLN A 1191 2.33 18.55 46.61
CA GLN A 1191 2.79 19.88 47.03
C GLN A 1191 1.57 20.68 47.49
N THR A 1192 1.28 20.66 48.79
CA THR A 1192 0.48 21.72 49.42
C THR A 1192 1.43 22.66 50.14
N ARG A 1193 1.53 23.88 49.59
CA ARG A 1193 2.00 25.14 50.17
C ARG A 1193 3.26 25.12 51.05
N THR A 1194 4.20 25.99 50.67
CA THR A 1194 5.21 26.57 51.56
C THR A 1194 4.56 27.05 52.86
N ASP A 1195 4.75 26.29 53.93
CA ASP A 1195 5.06 26.81 55.26
C ASP A 1195 5.80 25.70 56.00
N GLY A 1196 6.92 26.07 56.62
CA GLY A 1196 7.89 25.12 57.14
C GLY A 1196 7.32 24.29 58.27
N ASP A 1197 7.14 22.99 58.04
CA ASP A 1197 7.26 21.97 59.07
C ASP A 1197 7.57 20.60 58.45
N ALA A 1198 8.44 19.86 59.12
CA ALA A 1198 9.10 18.64 58.64
C ALA A 1198 8.14 17.51 58.20
N PRO A 1199 8.55 16.64 57.25
CA PRO A 1199 7.70 15.55 56.76
C PRO A 1199 7.44 14.50 57.86
N ARG A 1200 6.20 14.42 58.34
CA ARG A 1200 5.74 13.32 59.20
C ARG A 1200 5.65 12.02 58.40
N ARG A 1201 6.45 11.03 58.81
CA ARG A 1201 6.27 9.61 58.46
C ARG A 1201 4.94 9.12 59.02
N ILE A 1202 4.01 8.70 58.16
CA ILE A 1202 2.89 7.85 58.58
C ILE A 1202 3.37 6.40 58.48
N ASN A 1203 3.87 5.87 59.59
CA ASN A 1203 3.93 4.44 59.82
C ASN A 1203 2.51 3.95 60.14
N SER A 1204 1.85 3.30 59.20
CA SER A 1204 0.73 2.40 59.52
C SER A 1204 1.01 1.02 58.93
N SER A 1205 1.68 0.22 59.74
CA SER A 1205 1.64 -1.23 59.69
C SER A 1205 0.19 -1.71 59.88
N ARG A 1206 -0.48 -2.13 58.80
CA ARG A 1206 -1.51 -3.18 58.76
C ARG A 1206 -1.85 -3.53 57.30
N PRO A 1207 -1.88 -4.83 56.92
CA PRO A 1207 -2.28 -5.24 55.59
C PRO A 1207 -3.82 -5.24 55.54
N HIS A 1208 -4.41 -4.33 54.77
CA HIS A 1208 -5.77 -4.52 54.30
C HIS A 1208 -5.70 -5.28 52.98
N LEU A 1209 -6.09 -6.56 53.06
CA LEU A 1209 -6.55 -7.36 51.93
C LEU A 1209 -7.56 -6.55 51.10
N ILE A 1210 -7.23 -6.27 49.84
CA ILE A 1210 -8.15 -6.27 48.69
C ILE A 1210 -7.39 -6.88 47.53
#